data_AF-A0A922IYV5-F1
#
_entry.id   AF-A0A922IYV5-F1
#
_cell.length_a   1.000
_cell.length_b   1.000
_cell.length_c   1.000
_cell.angle_alpha   90.00
_cell.angle_beta   90.00
_cell.angle_gamma   90.00
#
_symmetry.space_group_name_H-M   'P 1'
#
loop_
_entity.id
_entity.type
_entity.pdbx_description
1 polymer ?
#
loop_
_entity_poly.entity_id
_entity_poly.type
_entity_poly.pdbx_seq_one_letter_code
_entity_poly.pdbx_strand_id
1 'polypeptide(L)'
;MREKGIPCDVIWMDIDYMDGFRCFTFDKDRFPNPKSLVNDLQLNGFKAIWMLDPGIKHEEGYFVYDSGSKSDAWIQKADGRPFVGEVWPGNCVFPDFTQSKVRSWWATLVKDFESNGVDGIWNDMNEPAVFKSVTKTMPESNIHKGDDELGGCQNHSHYHNVYGMLMARSTYEGMKLANENKRPFVLTRAGFTGSQRYAATWTGDNLSNWDHLHMSISMVLQLGLSGQPLSGPDIGGFAGNATPMLFGRWMGIGAMFPFCRGHSETGTIDHEPWSFGEECEEVCRLALIRRYRLIPYIYTLFYLAHTVGTPVAMPTFFADTKDPNLRKLENSFLLGSILVYASTMRDQGLDKLDCTLPNGTWMRFDFDDSHPDLPALYLQGGSIIPSGPPHQHVGAASPSDDLTLLVALDEHGKAEGVLFEDDGDGYKFTRGEYLLTHYVAEIQASVVTVRVSKTEGLWKKPKRRLHVQLLLGGGAMLESWGMDGDVLQIMMPSEQEVYKLVSASEKKYRTCLESAKRIPDAEEVSGQRGIELSRTPIELKSGCWILKVVPWIGGRIISMAHLPSGTQWLHSRVDINGYEEYSGTEFRSAGCSEEYSVIEQNLERAGEDESIMLECDISGGLILQRKIYIPKKNPKIFQIDSSIIARKVGAGSGGFSRLVCLRVHPMFTLLHPTESFVSFTSIDGTKHEVWPESGEQFYEGNQLPNGEWVLIDKCIGLGLVNRFNVNEVFKCLVHWGTGTVNLELWSEDRPVSKQSPLSISHEYEVIEIP
;
A
#
# COMPACT_ATOMS: atom_id res chain seq x y z
N MET A 1 -17.22 5.50 16.52
CA MET A 1 -17.76 6.27 15.38
C MET A 1 -18.97 7.13 15.73
N ARG A 2 -20.17 6.57 15.94
CA ARG A 2 -21.42 7.36 16.12
C ARG A 2 -21.38 8.34 17.28
N GLU A 3 -20.93 7.91 18.46
CA GLU A 3 -20.79 8.78 19.63
C GLU A 3 -19.84 9.97 19.38
N LYS A 4 -18.77 9.75 18.59
CA LYS A 4 -17.76 10.76 18.26
C LYS A 4 -18.13 11.64 17.06
N GLY A 5 -19.31 11.43 16.47
CA GLY A 5 -19.80 12.17 15.31
C GLY A 5 -18.96 11.97 14.04
N ILE A 6 -18.23 10.85 13.94
CA ILE A 6 -17.36 10.54 12.80
C ILE A 6 -18.16 9.69 11.79
N PRO A 7 -18.38 10.20 10.56
CA PRO A 7 -19.09 9.47 9.51
C PRO A 7 -18.42 8.15 9.14
N CYS A 8 -19.22 7.10 8.95
CA CYS A 8 -18.77 5.76 8.56
C CYS A 8 -19.93 4.88 8.12
N ASP A 9 -19.75 4.16 7.01
CA ASP A 9 -20.73 3.24 6.43
C ASP A 9 -20.40 1.76 6.64
N VAL A 10 -19.14 1.38 6.84
CA VAL A 10 -18.72 -0.03 6.74
C VAL A 10 -17.85 -0.44 7.92
N ILE A 11 -18.17 -1.60 8.50
CA ILE A 11 -17.30 -2.35 9.41
C ILE A 11 -16.79 -3.59 8.68
N TRP A 12 -15.48 -3.78 8.71
CA TRP A 12 -14.77 -4.85 8.02
C TRP A 12 -14.41 -5.95 9.01
N MET A 13 -14.66 -7.20 8.65
CA MET A 13 -14.37 -8.38 9.45
C MET A 13 -13.24 -9.16 8.78
N ASP A 14 -12.05 -9.07 9.39
CA ASP A 14 -10.86 -9.81 8.99
C ASP A 14 -10.93 -11.29 9.43
N ILE A 15 -9.95 -12.10 9.04
CA ILE A 15 -9.93 -13.57 9.13
C ILE A 15 -10.30 -14.17 10.49
N ASP A 16 -10.11 -13.42 11.57
CA ASP A 16 -10.36 -13.84 12.95
C ASP A 16 -11.81 -14.27 13.23
N TYR A 17 -12.78 -13.89 12.41
CA TYR A 17 -14.14 -14.36 12.62
C TYR A 17 -14.33 -15.86 12.33
N MET A 18 -13.42 -16.48 11.58
CA MET A 18 -13.55 -17.85 11.12
C MET A 18 -13.18 -18.88 12.20
N ASP A 19 -13.84 -20.05 12.19
CA ASP A 19 -13.48 -21.18 13.05
C ASP A 19 -12.16 -21.83 12.57
N GLY A 20 -11.07 -21.53 13.27
CA GLY A 20 -9.73 -22.02 12.94
C GLY A 20 -9.29 -21.62 11.54
N PHE A 21 -9.64 -20.39 11.12
CA PHE A 21 -9.36 -19.82 9.79
C PHE A 21 -9.99 -20.58 8.61
N ARG A 22 -11.02 -21.39 8.86
CA ARG A 22 -11.77 -22.08 7.80
C ARG A 22 -12.75 -21.11 7.13
N CYS A 23 -12.56 -20.85 5.84
CA CYS A 23 -13.48 -20.02 5.05
C CYS A 23 -14.96 -20.44 5.19
N PHE A 24 -15.89 -19.49 5.06
CA PHE A 24 -17.33 -19.75 5.16
C PHE A 24 -17.81 -20.30 6.52
N THR A 25 -17.02 -20.14 7.59
CA THR A 25 -17.40 -20.52 8.96
C THR A 25 -17.38 -19.32 9.88
N PHE A 26 -17.99 -19.46 11.05
CA PHE A 26 -17.89 -18.50 12.15
C PHE A 26 -17.43 -19.23 13.40
N ASP A 27 -16.45 -18.65 14.08
CA ASP A 27 -16.04 -19.04 15.42
C ASP A 27 -17.23 -18.83 16.38
N LYS A 28 -17.72 -19.91 16.98
CA LYS A 28 -18.95 -19.85 17.79
C LYS A 28 -18.77 -19.18 19.15
N ASP A 29 -17.54 -19.05 19.63
CA ASP A 29 -17.25 -18.41 20.90
C ASP A 29 -17.11 -16.89 20.72
N ARG A 30 -16.47 -16.45 19.63
CA ARG A 30 -16.30 -15.04 19.29
C ARG A 30 -17.49 -14.45 18.54
N PHE A 31 -18.10 -15.21 17.63
CA PHE A 31 -19.21 -14.81 16.75
C PHE A 31 -20.39 -15.80 16.85
N PRO A 32 -21.03 -15.93 18.03
CA PRO A 32 -22.10 -16.92 18.24
C PRO A 32 -23.33 -16.71 17.36
N ASN A 33 -23.60 -15.48 16.94
CA ASN A 33 -24.76 -15.13 16.10
C ASN A 33 -24.41 -13.99 15.11
N PRO A 34 -23.74 -14.31 13.98
CA PRO A 34 -23.31 -13.30 13.02
C PRO A 34 -24.49 -12.51 12.44
N LYS A 35 -25.64 -13.16 12.24
CA LYS A 35 -26.85 -12.50 11.74
C LYS A 35 -27.39 -11.42 12.68
N SER A 36 -27.37 -11.68 13.99
CA SER A 36 -27.76 -10.66 14.98
C SER A 36 -26.78 -9.49 14.97
N LEU A 37 -25.47 -9.76 14.94
CA LEU A 37 -24.43 -8.72 14.87
C LEU A 37 -24.62 -7.82 13.64
N VAL A 38 -24.82 -8.42 12.46
CA VAL A 38 -25.10 -7.66 11.24
C VAL A 38 -26.36 -6.81 11.39
N ASN A 39 -27.46 -7.39 11.89
CA ASN A 39 -28.70 -6.62 12.07
C ASN A 39 -28.48 -5.40 12.99
N ASP A 40 -27.72 -5.57 14.08
CA ASP A 40 -27.39 -4.48 15.00
C ASP A 40 -26.53 -3.40 14.32
N LEU A 41 -25.55 -3.80 13.50
CA LEU A 41 -24.76 -2.88 12.68
C LEU A 41 -25.64 -2.10 11.69
N GLN A 42 -26.54 -2.79 10.99
CA GLN A 42 -27.46 -2.19 10.01
C GLN A 42 -28.44 -1.21 10.65
N LEU A 43 -28.96 -1.51 11.85
CA LEU A 43 -29.80 -0.59 12.63
C LEU A 43 -29.07 0.70 13.00
N ASN A 44 -27.74 0.68 13.05
CA ASN A 44 -26.88 1.84 13.31
C ASN A 44 -26.29 2.46 12.01
N GLY A 45 -26.78 2.03 10.84
CA GLY A 45 -26.37 2.54 9.54
C GLY A 45 -25.00 2.03 9.08
N PHE A 46 -24.53 0.90 9.59
CA PHE A 46 -23.32 0.24 9.14
C PHE A 46 -23.63 -0.97 8.24
N LYS A 47 -22.72 -1.27 7.32
CA LYS A 47 -22.65 -2.47 6.51
C LYS A 47 -21.55 -3.37 7.03
N ALA A 48 -21.75 -4.69 6.96
CA ALA A 48 -20.75 -5.66 7.39
C ALA A 48 -20.12 -6.37 6.18
N ILE A 49 -18.81 -6.19 6.01
CA ILE A 49 -18.03 -6.85 4.95
C ILE A 49 -17.12 -7.90 5.57
N TRP A 50 -17.07 -9.09 4.97
CA TRP A 50 -16.39 -10.26 5.53
C TRP A 50 -15.34 -10.78 4.56
N MET A 51 -14.15 -11.06 5.08
CA MET A 51 -13.03 -11.55 4.29
C MET A 51 -13.17 -13.05 3.95
N LEU A 52 -12.77 -13.47 2.75
CA LEU A 52 -12.63 -14.86 2.31
C LEU A 52 -11.33 -15.06 1.51
N ASP A 53 -10.54 -16.05 1.87
CA ASP A 53 -9.32 -16.47 1.17
C ASP A 53 -9.58 -17.59 0.15
N PRO A 54 -8.71 -17.78 -0.86
CA PRO A 54 -8.77 -18.93 -1.76
C PRO A 54 -8.26 -20.23 -1.11
N GLY A 55 -7.50 -20.14 -0.01
CA GLY A 55 -6.93 -21.30 0.67
C GLY A 55 -7.98 -22.06 1.48
N ILE A 56 -8.44 -23.21 0.96
CA ILE A 56 -9.41 -24.06 1.67
C ILE A 56 -8.66 -25.11 2.49
N LYS A 57 -8.85 -25.09 3.82
CA LYS A 57 -8.23 -26.05 4.74
C LYS A 57 -8.41 -27.49 4.25
N HIS A 58 -7.30 -28.21 4.15
CA HIS A 58 -7.25 -29.61 3.74
C HIS A 58 -7.60 -30.51 4.93
N GLU A 59 -8.90 -30.70 5.17
CA GLU A 59 -9.41 -31.42 6.34
C GLU A 59 -10.69 -32.19 5.97
N GLU A 60 -10.67 -33.53 6.09
CA GLU A 60 -11.87 -34.34 5.88
C GLU A 60 -12.96 -34.01 6.91
N GLY A 61 -14.21 -33.94 6.48
CA GLY A 61 -15.35 -33.58 7.32
C GLY A 61 -15.65 -32.09 7.38
N TYR A 62 -14.73 -31.23 6.88
CA TYR A 62 -15.00 -29.82 6.66
C TYR A 62 -15.79 -29.64 5.36
N PHE A 63 -17.03 -29.13 5.46
CA PHE A 63 -18.00 -29.17 4.36
C PHE A 63 -17.54 -28.52 3.05
N VAL A 64 -16.71 -27.47 3.11
CA VAL A 64 -16.16 -26.81 1.91
C VAL A 64 -15.14 -27.73 1.25
N TYR A 65 -14.22 -28.32 2.01
CA TYR A 65 -13.27 -29.30 1.50
C TYR A 65 -13.98 -30.55 0.94
N ASP A 66 -14.98 -31.08 1.66
CA ASP A 66 -15.71 -32.26 1.21
C ASP A 66 -16.51 -32.00 -0.07
N SER A 67 -17.18 -30.85 -0.18
CA SER A 67 -17.98 -30.50 -1.36
C SER A 67 -17.11 -30.13 -2.58
N GLY A 68 -15.98 -29.45 -2.37
CA GLY A 68 -15.02 -29.15 -3.43
C GLY A 68 -14.33 -30.42 -3.95
N SER A 69 -13.99 -31.37 -3.07
CA SER A 69 -13.44 -32.67 -3.45
C SER A 69 -14.44 -33.50 -4.27
N LYS A 70 -15.72 -33.52 -3.87
CA LYS A 70 -16.80 -34.15 -4.66
C LYS A 70 -17.00 -33.50 -6.04
N SER A 71 -16.70 -32.21 -6.16
CA SER A 71 -16.82 -31.44 -7.40
C SER A 71 -15.55 -31.48 -8.26
N ASP A 72 -14.49 -32.16 -7.78
CA ASP A 72 -13.16 -32.17 -8.41
C ASP A 72 -12.67 -30.73 -8.67
N ALA A 73 -12.70 -29.92 -7.61
CA ALA A 73 -12.51 -28.47 -7.67
C ALA A 73 -11.06 -28.01 -7.52
N TRP A 74 -10.13 -28.90 -7.19
CA TRP A 74 -8.78 -28.50 -6.75
C TRP A 74 -7.78 -28.41 -7.90
N ILE A 75 -6.92 -27.38 -7.84
CA ILE A 75 -5.69 -27.31 -8.64
C ILE A 75 -4.81 -28.51 -8.31
N GLN A 76 -4.16 -29.07 -9.32
CA GLN A 76 -3.39 -30.31 -9.21
C GLN A 76 -1.89 -30.07 -9.34
N LYS A 77 -1.09 -31.01 -8.85
CA LYS A 77 0.32 -31.14 -9.24
C LYS A 77 0.42 -31.91 -10.55
N ALA A 78 1.62 -31.96 -11.13
CA ALA A 78 1.89 -32.76 -12.33
C ALA A 78 1.58 -34.26 -12.18
N ASP A 79 1.56 -34.80 -10.96
CA ASP A 79 1.19 -36.19 -10.67
C ASP A 79 -0.33 -36.44 -10.54
N GLY A 80 -1.16 -35.41 -10.79
CA GLY A 80 -2.62 -35.48 -10.75
C GLY A 80 -3.23 -35.39 -9.36
N ARG A 81 -2.44 -35.34 -8.28
CA ARG A 81 -2.96 -35.13 -6.92
C ARG A 81 -3.24 -33.64 -6.68
N PRO A 82 -4.20 -33.29 -5.80
CA PRO A 82 -4.39 -31.91 -5.38
C PRO A 82 -3.10 -31.27 -4.89
N PHE A 83 -2.86 -30.03 -5.29
CA PHE A 83 -1.81 -29.22 -4.70
C PHE A 83 -2.18 -28.83 -3.27
N VAL A 84 -1.22 -28.96 -2.36
CA VAL A 84 -1.35 -28.58 -0.96
C VAL A 84 -0.30 -27.52 -0.66
N GLY A 85 -0.74 -26.31 -0.30
CA GLY A 85 0.11 -25.21 0.14
C GLY A 85 -0.24 -24.79 1.57
N GLU A 86 0.70 -24.22 2.31
CA GLU A 86 0.47 -23.78 3.68
C GLU A 86 0.15 -22.28 3.73
N VAL A 87 -0.99 -21.94 4.34
CA VAL A 87 -1.47 -20.58 4.64
C VAL A 87 -2.11 -20.56 6.05
N TRP A 88 -2.97 -19.59 6.38
CA TRP A 88 -3.50 -19.36 7.73
C TRP A 88 -4.08 -20.59 8.46
N PRO A 89 -5.00 -21.40 7.90
CA PRO A 89 -5.51 -22.60 8.57
C PRO A 89 -4.54 -23.81 8.48
N GLY A 90 -3.28 -23.60 8.05
CA GLY A 90 -2.29 -24.63 7.80
C GLY A 90 -2.35 -25.15 6.36
N ASN A 91 -2.29 -26.48 6.19
CA ASN A 91 -2.35 -27.12 4.87
C ASN A 91 -3.68 -26.84 4.17
N CYS A 92 -3.61 -26.30 2.96
CA CYS A 92 -4.76 -25.90 2.14
C CYS A 92 -4.70 -26.45 0.72
N VAL A 93 -5.87 -26.71 0.16
CA VAL A 93 -6.09 -26.91 -1.28
C VAL A 93 -6.68 -25.63 -1.88
N PHE A 94 -6.47 -25.43 -3.18
CA PHE A 94 -6.87 -24.20 -3.87
C PHE A 94 -7.91 -24.52 -4.95
N PRO A 95 -9.07 -23.84 -4.95
CA PRO A 95 -10.07 -23.97 -6.01
C PRO A 95 -9.49 -23.57 -7.37
N ASP A 96 -9.74 -24.37 -8.40
CA ASP A 96 -9.38 -24.08 -9.77
C ASP A 96 -10.46 -23.24 -10.45
N PHE A 97 -10.47 -21.93 -10.19
CA PHE A 97 -11.45 -20.98 -10.73
C PHE A 97 -11.43 -20.87 -12.28
N THR A 98 -10.46 -21.50 -12.96
CA THR A 98 -10.42 -21.60 -14.42
C THR A 98 -11.54 -22.50 -14.96
N GLN A 99 -12.16 -23.32 -14.12
CA GLN A 99 -13.29 -24.18 -14.48
C GLN A 99 -14.62 -23.56 -14.08
N SER A 100 -15.55 -23.45 -15.02
CA SER A 100 -16.91 -22.92 -14.83
C SER A 100 -17.70 -23.63 -13.74
N LYS A 101 -17.54 -24.96 -13.62
CA LYS A 101 -18.14 -25.75 -12.53
C LYS A 101 -17.62 -25.35 -11.15
N VAL A 102 -16.35 -24.97 -11.03
CA VAL A 102 -15.73 -24.55 -9.76
C VAL A 102 -16.17 -23.14 -9.40
N ARG A 103 -16.25 -22.24 -10.39
CA ARG A 103 -16.83 -20.89 -10.20
C ARG A 103 -18.27 -20.98 -9.69
N SER A 104 -19.08 -21.87 -10.27
CA SER A 104 -20.48 -22.10 -9.84
C SER A 104 -20.58 -22.70 -8.44
N TRP A 105 -19.68 -23.61 -8.08
CA TRP A 105 -19.58 -24.18 -6.74
C TRP A 105 -19.24 -23.10 -5.70
N TRP A 106 -18.23 -22.27 -5.97
CA TRP A 106 -17.86 -21.14 -5.10
C TRP A 106 -19.01 -20.13 -4.96
N ALA A 107 -19.65 -19.78 -6.08
CA ALA A 107 -20.79 -18.87 -6.09
C ALA A 107 -21.95 -19.37 -5.21
N THR A 108 -22.17 -20.70 -5.17
CA THR A 108 -23.19 -21.31 -4.29
C THR A 108 -22.80 -21.17 -2.81
N LEU A 109 -21.53 -21.37 -2.46
CA LEU A 109 -21.04 -21.17 -1.09
C LEU A 109 -21.18 -19.70 -0.64
N VAL A 110 -20.84 -18.74 -1.52
CA VAL A 110 -21.02 -17.31 -1.25
C VAL A 110 -22.49 -16.96 -1.06
N LYS A 111 -23.37 -17.48 -1.92
CA LYS A 111 -24.82 -17.30 -1.81
C LYS A 111 -25.34 -17.77 -0.45
N ASP A 112 -24.92 -18.95 -0.01
CA ASP A 112 -25.35 -19.52 1.27
C ASP A 112 -24.75 -18.73 2.45
N PHE A 113 -23.52 -18.26 2.32
CA PHE A 113 -22.86 -17.41 3.32
C PHE A 113 -23.57 -16.07 3.51
N GLU A 114 -24.10 -15.47 2.43
CA GLU A 114 -24.89 -14.23 2.49
C GLU A 114 -26.14 -14.34 3.36
N SER A 115 -26.69 -15.55 3.57
CA SER A 115 -27.84 -15.77 4.45
C SER A 115 -27.59 -15.37 5.92
N ASN A 116 -26.32 -15.18 6.30
CA ASN A 116 -25.90 -14.63 7.59
C ASN A 116 -26.00 -13.09 7.67
N GLY A 117 -26.48 -12.42 6.63
CA GLY A 117 -26.66 -10.96 6.58
C GLY A 117 -25.48 -10.18 6.00
N VAL A 118 -24.47 -10.87 5.44
CA VAL A 118 -23.30 -10.27 4.79
C VAL A 118 -23.73 -9.20 3.77
N ASP A 119 -23.17 -7.99 3.86
CA ASP A 119 -23.47 -6.90 2.91
C ASP A 119 -22.43 -6.82 1.76
N GLY A 120 -21.26 -7.44 1.94
CA GLY A 120 -20.17 -7.45 0.96
C GLY A 120 -19.09 -8.47 1.31
N ILE A 121 -18.24 -8.82 0.34
CA ILE A 121 -17.13 -9.76 0.52
C ILE A 121 -15.80 -9.09 0.20
N TRP A 122 -14.78 -9.39 0.99
CA TRP A 122 -13.39 -9.05 0.73
C TRP A 122 -12.63 -10.33 0.36
N ASN A 123 -12.12 -10.45 -0.88
CA ASN A 123 -11.26 -11.54 -1.30
C ASN A 123 -9.79 -11.17 -1.12
N ASP A 124 -9.13 -11.83 -0.18
CA ASP A 124 -7.72 -11.64 0.12
C ASP A 124 -6.87 -12.83 -0.35
N MET A 125 -5.55 -12.65 -0.35
CA MET A 125 -4.55 -13.67 -0.68
C MET A 125 -4.72 -14.35 -2.05
N ASN A 126 -5.41 -13.69 -2.99
CA ASN A 126 -5.85 -14.30 -4.25
C ASN A 126 -4.92 -14.04 -5.45
N GLU A 127 -3.64 -13.75 -5.20
CA GLU A 127 -2.59 -13.75 -6.21
C GLU A 127 -2.40 -15.11 -6.94
N PRO A 128 -2.41 -16.30 -6.31
CA PRO A 128 -2.66 -16.67 -4.90
C PRO A 128 -1.40 -16.75 -4.01
N ALA A 129 -1.51 -16.25 -2.78
CA ALA A 129 -0.42 -16.29 -1.82
C ALA A 129 -0.23 -17.66 -1.13
N VAL A 130 1.02 -18.09 -0.95
CA VAL A 130 1.40 -19.34 -0.25
C VAL A 130 2.65 -19.12 0.59
N PHE A 131 2.58 -19.33 1.91
CA PHE A 131 3.63 -18.90 2.86
C PHE A 131 4.99 -19.60 2.68
N LYS A 132 4.95 -20.93 2.51
CA LYS A 132 6.15 -21.80 2.46
C LYS A 132 6.68 -22.04 1.05
N SER A 133 6.44 -21.10 0.13
CA SER A 133 6.98 -21.14 -1.23
C SER A 133 8.01 -20.03 -1.43
N VAL A 134 9.03 -20.30 -2.25
CA VAL A 134 10.10 -19.33 -2.54
C VAL A 134 9.54 -18.06 -3.18
N THR A 135 8.61 -18.21 -4.12
CA THR A 135 7.98 -17.11 -4.85
C THR A 135 6.75 -16.53 -4.14
N LYS A 136 6.42 -17.01 -2.93
CA LYS A 136 5.20 -16.66 -2.17
C LYS A 136 3.89 -16.93 -2.93
N THR A 137 3.93 -17.78 -3.96
CA THR A 137 2.77 -18.28 -4.72
C THR A 137 2.91 -19.78 -5.01
N MET A 138 1.86 -20.41 -5.53
CA MET A 138 1.92 -21.83 -5.90
C MET A 138 2.92 -22.07 -7.06
N PRO A 139 3.52 -23.28 -7.16
CA PRO A 139 4.49 -23.58 -8.20
C PRO A 139 3.92 -23.43 -9.61
N GLU A 140 4.72 -22.88 -10.52
CA GLU A 140 4.32 -22.67 -11.93
C GLU A 140 3.90 -23.95 -12.63
N SER A 141 4.47 -25.10 -12.23
CA SER A 141 4.18 -26.43 -12.80
C SER A 141 2.88 -27.06 -12.31
N ASN A 142 2.16 -26.40 -11.39
CA ASN A 142 0.83 -26.83 -11.00
C ASN A 142 -0.12 -26.79 -12.20
N ILE A 143 -1.04 -27.75 -12.27
CA ILE A 143 -1.95 -27.95 -13.39
C ILE A 143 -3.34 -27.42 -13.03
N HIS A 144 -3.83 -26.53 -13.89
CA HIS A 144 -5.23 -26.11 -13.96
C HIS A 144 -5.90 -26.84 -15.10
N LYS A 145 -7.13 -27.30 -14.90
CA LYS A 145 -7.83 -28.05 -15.95
C LYS A 145 -8.41 -27.15 -17.02
N GLY A 146 -8.77 -25.91 -16.68
CA GLY A 146 -9.22 -24.85 -17.59
C GLY A 146 -10.43 -25.18 -18.46
N ASP A 147 -11.42 -24.28 -18.53
CA ASP A 147 -12.39 -24.36 -19.62
C ASP A 147 -11.67 -24.11 -20.97
N ASP A 148 -12.11 -24.76 -22.07
CA ASP A 148 -11.49 -24.58 -23.41
C ASP A 148 -11.46 -23.11 -23.85
N GLU A 149 -12.49 -22.34 -23.47
CA GLU A 149 -12.61 -20.89 -23.75
C GLU A 149 -11.55 -20.03 -23.05
N LEU A 150 -10.93 -20.56 -21.99
CA LEU A 150 -9.84 -19.92 -21.25
C LEU A 150 -8.47 -20.53 -21.58
N GLY A 151 -8.38 -21.47 -22.54
CA GLY A 151 -7.11 -22.10 -22.96
C GLY A 151 -6.95 -23.58 -22.57
N GLY A 152 -7.96 -24.18 -21.94
CA GLY A 152 -7.96 -25.60 -21.57
C GLY A 152 -6.95 -25.97 -20.48
N CYS A 153 -6.51 -27.23 -20.45
CA CYS A 153 -5.59 -27.70 -19.42
C CYS A 153 -4.19 -27.08 -19.60
N GLN A 154 -3.75 -26.28 -18.62
CA GLN A 154 -2.48 -25.56 -18.65
C GLN A 154 -1.81 -25.52 -17.27
N ASN A 155 -0.56 -25.10 -17.27
CA ASN A 155 0.21 -24.84 -16.07
C ASN A 155 -0.25 -23.54 -15.37
N HIS A 156 0.07 -23.40 -14.08
CA HIS A 156 -0.23 -22.22 -13.28
C HIS A 156 0.40 -20.95 -13.86
N SER A 157 1.57 -21.04 -14.49
CA SER A 157 2.19 -19.90 -15.18
C SER A 157 1.31 -19.28 -16.27
N HIS A 158 0.40 -20.05 -16.89
CA HIS A 158 -0.58 -19.52 -17.84
C HIS A 158 -1.72 -18.77 -17.15
N TYR A 159 -2.14 -19.22 -15.96
CA TYR A 159 -3.35 -18.75 -15.27
C TYR A 159 -3.12 -17.83 -14.07
N HIS A 160 -1.87 -17.68 -13.59
CA HIS A 160 -1.52 -16.98 -12.36
C HIS A 160 -2.23 -15.62 -12.24
N ASN A 161 -2.02 -14.75 -13.24
CA ASN A 161 -2.56 -13.38 -13.21
C ASN A 161 -4.08 -13.28 -13.34
N VAL A 162 -4.77 -14.31 -13.85
CA VAL A 162 -6.24 -14.31 -13.96
C VAL A 162 -6.92 -15.01 -12.77
N TYR A 163 -6.16 -15.69 -11.91
CA TYR A 163 -6.68 -16.45 -10.78
C TYR A 163 -7.54 -15.57 -9.85
N GLY A 164 -6.98 -14.45 -9.36
CA GLY A 164 -7.69 -13.51 -8.48
C GLY A 164 -8.93 -12.90 -9.11
N MET A 165 -8.86 -12.54 -10.41
CA MET A 165 -10.03 -12.04 -11.15
C MET A 165 -11.14 -13.09 -11.22
N LEU A 166 -10.81 -14.36 -11.43
CA LEU A 166 -11.79 -15.43 -11.53
C LEU A 166 -12.41 -15.77 -10.17
N MET A 167 -11.66 -15.66 -9.08
CA MET A 167 -12.21 -15.71 -7.72
C MET A 167 -13.20 -14.55 -7.49
N ALA A 168 -12.77 -13.32 -7.75
CA ALA A 168 -13.61 -12.13 -7.58
C ALA A 168 -14.90 -12.20 -8.42
N ARG A 169 -14.80 -12.69 -9.66
CA ARG A 169 -15.96 -12.98 -10.52
C ARG A 169 -16.90 -14.00 -9.88
N SER A 170 -16.36 -15.10 -9.38
CA SER A 170 -17.16 -16.16 -8.75
C SER A 170 -17.87 -15.65 -7.49
N THR A 171 -17.20 -14.83 -6.70
CA THR A 171 -17.79 -14.16 -5.53
C THR A 171 -18.91 -13.19 -5.94
N TYR A 172 -18.66 -12.34 -6.95
CA TYR A 172 -19.66 -11.41 -7.48
C TYR A 172 -20.91 -12.14 -7.98
N GLU A 173 -20.72 -13.22 -8.75
CA GLU A 173 -21.82 -14.06 -9.25
C GLU A 173 -22.58 -14.72 -8.09
N GLY A 174 -21.89 -15.17 -7.04
CA GLY A 174 -22.52 -15.74 -5.84
C GLY A 174 -23.40 -14.74 -5.07
N MET A 175 -22.91 -13.52 -4.84
CA MET A 175 -23.70 -12.46 -4.22
C MET A 175 -24.92 -12.09 -5.07
N LYS A 176 -24.75 -12.00 -6.40
CA LYS A 176 -25.87 -11.75 -7.32
C LYS A 176 -26.92 -12.87 -7.28
N LEU A 177 -26.50 -14.12 -7.09
CA LEU A 177 -27.40 -15.27 -6.92
C LEU A 177 -28.17 -15.23 -5.59
N ALA A 178 -27.62 -14.63 -4.55
CA ALA A 178 -28.30 -14.45 -3.28
C ALA A 178 -29.34 -13.33 -3.34
N ASN A 179 -29.02 -12.22 -4.00
CA ASN A 179 -29.96 -11.12 -4.19
C ASN A 179 -29.77 -10.36 -5.50
N GLU A 180 -30.58 -10.70 -6.51
CA GLU A 180 -30.54 -10.06 -7.84
C GLU A 180 -30.92 -8.57 -7.85
N ASN A 181 -31.53 -8.09 -6.76
CA ASN A 181 -32.00 -6.70 -6.64
C ASN A 181 -30.98 -5.78 -5.96
N LYS A 182 -29.86 -6.31 -5.47
CA LYS A 182 -28.77 -5.54 -4.85
C LYS A 182 -27.53 -5.54 -5.73
N ARG A 183 -26.72 -4.48 -5.64
CA ARG A 183 -25.40 -4.42 -6.26
C ARG A 183 -24.42 -5.19 -5.38
N PRO A 184 -23.76 -6.24 -5.89
CA PRO A 184 -22.70 -6.90 -5.14
C PRO A 184 -21.54 -5.94 -4.86
N PHE A 185 -21.03 -5.97 -3.63
CA PHE A 185 -19.76 -5.36 -3.30
C PHE A 185 -18.72 -6.45 -3.05
N VAL A 186 -17.71 -6.49 -3.93
CA VAL A 186 -16.53 -7.35 -3.78
C VAL A 186 -15.29 -6.45 -3.75
N LEU A 187 -14.42 -6.64 -2.77
CA LEU A 187 -13.09 -6.06 -2.72
C LEU A 187 -12.05 -7.15 -3.02
N THR A 188 -11.06 -6.91 -3.88
CA THR A 188 -10.03 -7.91 -4.24
C THR A 188 -8.62 -7.30 -4.25
N ARG A 189 -7.61 -8.08 -3.85
CA ARG A 189 -6.19 -7.63 -3.92
C ARG A 189 -5.65 -7.81 -5.32
N ALA A 190 -5.78 -9.03 -5.84
CA ALA A 190 -5.28 -9.41 -7.15
C ALA A 190 -6.39 -9.31 -8.21
N GLY A 191 -5.98 -8.99 -9.43
CA GLY A 191 -6.88 -8.86 -10.57
C GLY A 191 -6.14 -8.87 -11.91
N PHE A 192 -6.91 -8.86 -12.98
CA PHE A 192 -6.42 -8.75 -14.35
C PHE A 192 -7.20 -7.67 -15.10
N THR A 193 -6.82 -7.34 -16.33
CA THR A 193 -7.58 -6.41 -17.16
C THR A 193 -9.04 -6.87 -17.27
N GLY A 194 -9.97 -6.03 -16.81
CA GLY A 194 -11.40 -6.38 -16.75
C GLY A 194 -11.94 -6.72 -15.37
N SER A 195 -11.10 -6.75 -14.32
CA SER A 195 -11.54 -6.98 -12.93
C SER A 195 -12.58 -5.97 -12.43
N GLN A 196 -12.58 -4.73 -12.94
CA GLN A 196 -13.54 -3.69 -12.56
C GLN A 196 -15.01 -4.06 -12.81
N ARG A 197 -15.27 -5.09 -13.63
CA ARG A 197 -16.63 -5.63 -13.84
C ARG A 197 -17.18 -6.36 -12.61
N TYR A 198 -16.31 -6.78 -11.70
CA TYR A 198 -16.64 -7.70 -10.61
C TYR A 198 -16.26 -7.16 -9.24
N ALA A 199 -15.21 -6.34 -9.11
CA ALA A 199 -14.70 -5.94 -7.80
C ALA A 199 -13.99 -4.58 -7.78
N ALA A 200 -14.04 -3.94 -6.62
CA ALA A 200 -13.12 -2.89 -6.17
C ALA A 200 -11.74 -3.47 -5.86
N THR A 201 -10.70 -2.64 -5.82
CA THR A 201 -9.33 -3.07 -5.47
C THR A 201 -8.70 -2.17 -4.42
N TRP A 202 -8.04 -2.75 -3.42
CA TRP A 202 -7.12 -2.00 -2.56
C TRP A 202 -5.68 -2.28 -2.94
N THR A 203 -4.76 -1.39 -2.57
CA THR A 203 -3.35 -1.46 -3.00
C THR A 203 -2.49 -2.47 -2.22
N GLY A 204 -3.11 -3.36 -1.43
CA GLY A 204 -2.40 -4.34 -0.62
C GLY A 204 -1.74 -3.76 0.62
N ASP A 205 -0.91 -4.61 1.23
CA ASP A 205 -0.29 -4.48 2.55
C ASP A 205 0.82 -3.40 2.55
N ASN A 206 0.43 -2.13 2.52
CA ASN A 206 1.35 -0.98 2.57
C ASN A 206 1.94 -0.76 3.97
N LEU A 207 3.08 -0.07 4.05
CA LEU A 207 3.74 0.26 5.31
C LEU A 207 3.20 1.57 5.92
N SER A 208 3.19 1.66 7.24
CA SER A 208 2.86 2.86 8.01
C SER A 208 4.02 3.87 8.01
N ASN A 209 4.34 4.44 6.84
CA ASN A 209 5.37 5.47 6.69
C ASN A 209 5.03 6.54 5.62
N TRP A 210 5.83 7.61 5.60
CA TRP A 210 5.65 8.77 4.71
C TRP A 210 5.86 8.45 3.22
N ASP A 211 6.74 7.50 2.90
CA ASP A 211 6.99 7.10 1.51
C ASP A 211 5.77 6.38 0.93
N HIS A 212 5.13 5.50 1.70
CA HIS A 212 3.93 4.79 1.27
C HIS A 212 2.69 5.69 1.24
N LEU A 213 2.60 6.69 2.13
CA LEU A 213 1.63 7.78 1.98
C LEU A 213 1.79 8.44 0.61
N HIS A 214 3.00 8.88 0.29
CA HIS A 214 3.30 9.55 -0.98
C HIS A 214 2.99 8.66 -2.20
N MET A 215 3.48 7.42 -2.18
CA MET A 215 3.24 6.44 -3.25
C MET A 215 1.76 6.12 -3.47
N SER A 216 0.92 6.20 -2.42
CA SER A 216 -0.49 5.86 -2.52
C SER A 216 -1.25 6.69 -3.57
N ILE A 217 -0.88 7.96 -3.76
CA ILE A 217 -1.46 8.83 -4.80
C ILE A 217 -1.19 8.22 -6.17
N SER A 218 0.08 8.01 -6.51
CA SER A 218 0.48 7.45 -7.81
C SER A 218 -0.10 6.06 -8.06
N MET A 219 -0.22 5.20 -7.04
CA MET A 219 -0.82 3.88 -7.17
C MET A 219 -2.32 3.95 -7.53
N VAL A 220 -3.10 4.78 -6.82
CA VAL A 220 -4.53 4.96 -7.08
C VAL A 220 -4.76 5.53 -8.48
N LEU A 221 -3.96 6.51 -8.89
CA LEU A 221 -4.06 7.12 -10.22
C LEU A 221 -3.75 6.12 -11.35
N GLN A 222 -2.71 5.30 -11.18
CA GLN A 222 -2.35 4.30 -12.19
C GLN A 222 -3.39 3.18 -12.30
N LEU A 223 -3.99 2.75 -11.19
CA LEU A 223 -5.13 1.82 -11.21
C LEU A 223 -6.34 2.42 -11.94
N GLY A 224 -6.66 3.69 -11.66
CA GLY A 224 -7.71 4.44 -12.35
C GLY A 224 -7.48 4.50 -13.87
N LEU A 225 -6.28 4.87 -14.31
CA LEU A 225 -5.88 4.88 -15.73
C LEU A 225 -5.92 3.49 -16.38
N SER A 226 -5.71 2.44 -15.59
CA SER A 226 -5.76 1.04 -16.05
C SER A 226 -7.19 0.46 -16.06
N GLY A 227 -8.20 1.30 -15.82
CA GLY A 227 -9.61 0.92 -15.88
C GLY A 227 -10.16 0.39 -14.55
N GLN A 228 -9.50 0.63 -13.42
CA GLN A 228 -10.00 0.28 -12.09
C GLN A 228 -10.41 1.57 -11.31
N PRO A 229 -11.66 2.04 -11.44
CA PRO A 229 -12.07 3.34 -10.92
C PRO A 229 -12.32 3.38 -9.41
N LEU A 230 -12.54 2.23 -8.77
CA LEU A 230 -12.79 2.11 -7.33
C LEU A 230 -11.57 1.47 -6.65
N SER A 231 -10.59 2.30 -6.31
CA SER A 231 -9.36 1.88 -5.63
C SER A 231 -8.83 2.87 -4.60
N GLY A 232 -8.02 2.36 -3.67
CA GLY A 232 -7.48 3.10 -2.52
C GLY A 232 -6.52 2.26 -1.67
N PRO A 233 -5.69 2.88 -0.84
CA PRO A 233 -4.79 2.18 0.07
C PRO A 233 -5.46 1.81 1.40
N ASP A 234 -4.75 1.07 2.25
CA ASP A 234 -5.04 1.06 3.68
C ASP A 234 -4.49 2.35 4.29
N ILE A 235 -5.42 3.23 4.65
CA ILE A 235 -5.14 4.57 5.16
C ILE A 235 -4.47 4.44 6.54
N GLY A 236 -3.30 5.07 6.68
CA GLY A 236 -2.44 4.93 7.86
C GLY A 236 -1.30 3.93 7.66
N GLY A 237 -1.43 3.02 6.68
CA GLY A 237 -0.52 1.88 6.47
C GLY A 237 -1.05 0.62 7.14
N PHE A 238 -0.84 -0.53 6.50
CA PHE A 238 -1.19 -1.83 7.04
C PHE A 238 -0.15 -2.33 8.06
N ALA A 239 1.13 -2.35 7.65
CA ALA A 239 2.20 -2.92 8.46
C ALA A 239 2.94 -1.85 9.28
N GLY A 240 3.15 -2.15 10.56
CA GLY A 240 3.76 -1.25 11.55
C GLY A 240 2.84 -0.13 12.05
N ASN A 241 3.31 0.63 13.05
CA ASN A 241 2.52 1.67 13.71
C ASN A 241 2.61 3.02 12.99
N ALA A 242 1.46 3.59 12.65
CA ALA A 242 1.40 4.98 12.20
C ALA A 242 1.71 5.95 13.36
N THR A 243 2.29 7.11 13.05
CA THR A 243 2.32 8.24 14.00
C THR A 243 1.02 9.04 13.87
N PRO A 244 0.58 9.77 14.93
CA PRO A 244 -0.61 10.62 14.83
C PRO A 244 -0.62 11.56 13.62
N MET A 245 0.52 12.21 13.33
CA MET A 245 0.63 13.14 12.21
C MET A 245 0.56 12.42 10.86
N LEU A 246 1.19 11.24 10.73
CA LEU A 246 1.08 10.42 9.52
C LEU A 246 -0.37 9.98 9.30
N PHE A 247 -1.02 9.43 10.32
CA PHE A 247 -2.40 8.94 10.22
C PHE A 247 -3.37 10.05 9.86
N GLY A 248 -3.30 11.21 10.53
CA GLY A 248 -4.17 12.35 10.24
C GLY A 248 -4.01 12.89 8.82
N ARG A 249 -2.76 13.02 8.34
CA ARG A 249 -2.49 13.48 6.98
C ARG A 249 -2.89 12.45 5.92
N TRP A 250 -2.67 11.16 6.19
CA TRP A 250 -3.16 10.08 5.34
C TRP A 250 -4.68 10.05 5.28
N MET A 251 -5.38 10.24 6.40
CA MET A 251 -6.84 10.31 6.40
C MET A 251 -7.35 11.50 5.57
N GLY A 252 -6.69 12.65 5.65
CA GLY A 252 -6.99 13.80 4.81
C GLY A 252 -6.92 13.50 3.31
N ILE A 253 -5.87 12.81 2.87
CA ILE A 253 -5.68 12.40 1.46
C ILE A 253 -6.64 11.26 1.09
N GLY A 254 -6.68 10.21 1.91
CA GLY A 254 -7.44 8.98 1.69
C GLY A 254 -8.94 9.19 1.66
N ALA A 255 -9.47 10.15 2.42
CA ALA A 255 -10.87 10.55 2.35
C ALA A 255 -11.28 11.08 0.96
N MET A 256 -10.32 11.56 0.17
CA MET A 256 -10.53 12.06 -1.20
C MET A 256 -10.33 10.99 -2.28
N PHE A 257 -9.86 9.79 -1.93
CA PHE A 257 -9.74 8.68 -2.88
C PHE A 257 -11.08 7.98 -3.16
N PRO A 258 -11.22 7.29 -4.31
CA PRO A 258 -12.45 6.55 -4.64
C PRO A 258 -12.82 5.53 -3.55
N PHE A 259 -11.84 4.72 -3.10
CA PHE A 259 -11.97 3.81 -1.97
C PHE A 259 -11.27 4.39 -0.72
N CYS A 260 -11.97 4.40 0.42
CA CYS A 260 -11.50 5.02 1.67
C CYS A 260 -11.71 4.05 2.83
N ARG A 261 -10.62 3.38 3.26
CA ARG A 261 -10.61 2.42 4.37
C ARG A 261 -9.36 2.64 5.23
N GLY A 262 -9.54 2.80 6.54
CA GLY A 262 -8.46 2.62 7.51
C GLY A 262 -8.38 1.16 7.92
N HIS A 263 -7.17 0.60 7.94
CA HIS A 263 -6.93 -0.82 8.24
C HIS A 263 -5.46 -1.01 8.66
N SER A 264 -5.18 -2.00 9.51
CA SER A 264 -3.85 -2.38 9.98
C SER A 264 -3.76 -3.87 10.29
N GLU A 265 -2.53 -4.38 10.39
CA GLU A 265 -2.25 -5.74 10.84
C GLU A 265 -2.53 -5.92 12.35
N THR A 266 -2.72 -7.17 12.77
CA THR A 266 -2.86 -7.50 14.19
C THR A 266 -1.58 -7.14 14.96
N GLY A 267 -1.74 -6.52 16.13
CA GLY A 267 -0.63 -6.18 17.02
C GLY A 267 -0.06 -4.77 16.84
N THR A 268 -0.58 -3.99 15.89
CA THR A 268 -0.35 -2.54 15.86
C THR A 268 -1.23 -1.81 16.88
N ILE A 269 -1.02 -0.51 17.02
CA ILE A 269 -2.01 0.41 17.56
C ILE A 269 -3.28 0.32 16.69
N ASP A 270 -4.43 0.37 17.34
CA ASP A 270 -5.75 0.47 16.72
C ASP A 270 -5.78 1.61 15.67
N HIS A 271 -6.15 1.31 14.42
CA HIS A 271 -6.19 2.28 13.30
C HIS A 271 -7.52 3.03 13.16
N GLU A 272 -8.31 3.13 14.23
CA GLU A 272 -9.44 4.04 14.31
C GLU A 272 -9.03 5.48 14.67
N PRO A 273 -9.76 6.51 14.19
CA PRO A 273 -9.38 7.92 14.39
C PRO A 273 -9.08 8.37 15.82
N TRP A 274 -9.71 7.77 16.83
CA TRP A 274 -9.54 8.17 18.24
C TRP A 274 -8.28 7.60 18.91
N SER A 275 -7.61 6.65 18.27
CA SER A 275 -6.43 5.97 18.83
C SER A 275 -5.17 6.86 18.81
N PHE A 276 -5.21 7.97 18.06
CA PHE A 276 -4.06 8.85 17.81
C PHE A 276 -4.13 10.21 18.53
N GLY A 277 -5.00 10.33 19.53
CA GLY A 277 -5.20 11.58 20.29
C GLY A 277 -6.22 12.53 19.65
N GLU A 278 -6.69 13.50 20.44
CA GLU A 278 -7.83 14.37 20.08
C GLU A 278 -7.55 15.24 18.85
N GLU A 279 -6.32 15.71 18.67
CA GLU A 279 -5.95 16.53 17.51
C GLU A 279 -6.02 15.72 16.21
N CYS A 280 -5.51 14.48 16.22
CA CYS A 280 -5.61 13.60 15.04
C CYS A 280 -7.05 13.16 14.78
N GLU A 281 -7.80 12.86 15.85
CA GLU A 281 -9.23 12.54 15.77
C GLU A 281 -10.02 13.66 15.08
N GLU A 282 -9.74 14.93 15.40
CA GLU A 282 -10.37 16.09 14.76
C GLU A 282 -10.02 16.22 13.28
N VAL A 283 -8.76 16.06 12.90
CA VAL A 283 -8.37 16.05 11.48
C VAL A 283 -9.09 14.96 10.71
N CYS A 284 -9.16 13.76 11.26
CA CYS A 284 -9.89 12.64 10.67
C CYS A 284 -11.39 12.92 10.55
N ARG A 285 -12.00 13.53 11.58
CA ARG A 285 -13.41 13.93 11.58
C ARG A 285 -13.69 14.93 10.45
N LEU A 286 -12.87 15.97 10.33
CA LEU A 286 -12.99 16.98 9.28
C LEU A 286 -12.82 16.35 7.89
N ALA A 287 -11.82 15.48 7.69
CA ALA A 287 -11.59 14.76 6.44
C ALA A 287 -12.82 13.92 6.01
N LEU A 288 -13.39 13.17 6.96
CA LEU A 288 -14.54 12.32 6.68
C LEU A 288 -15.81 13.15 6.48
N ILE A 289 -16.05 14.20 7.27
CA ILE A 289 -17.17 15.13 7.02
C ILE A 289 -17.08 15.73 5.60
N ARG A 290 -15.88 16.16 5.18
CA ARG A 290 -15.64 16.65 3.81
C ARG A 290 -15.99 15.61 2.75
N ARG A 291 -15.57 14.35 2.92
CA ARG A 291 -15.96 13.25 2.03
C ARG A 291 -17.48 13.12 1.92
N TYR A 292 -18.19 13.13 3.05
CA TYR A 292 -19.65 12.95 3.08
C TYR A 292 -20.41 14.12 2.44
N ARG A 293 -19.90 15.35 2.56
CA ARG A 293 -20.42 16.49 1.79
C ARG A 293 -20.30 16.27 0.28
N LEU A 294 -19.19 15.69 -0.16
CA LEU A 294 -18.87 15.45 -1.57
C LEU A 294 -19.46 14.15 -2.14
N ILE A 295 -20.20 13.34 -1.38
CA ILE A 295 -20.80 12.09 -1.88
C ILE A 295 -21.65 12.30 -3.14
N PRO A 296 -22.54 13.32 -3.25
CA PRO A 296 -23.29 13.55 -4.50
C PRO A 296 -22.38 13.75 -5.72
N TYR A 297 -21.24 14.42 -5.53
CA TYR A 297 -20.26 14.63 -6.56
C TYR A 297 -19.46 13.36 -6.89
N ILE A 298 -18.90 12.69 -5.89
CA ILE A 298 -18.16 11.43 -6.05
C ILE A 298 -19.04 10.37 -6.73
N TYR A 299 -20.31 10.28 -6.34
CA TYR A 299 -21.28 9.36 -6.95
C TYR A 299 -21.56 9.69 -8.43
N THR A 300 -21.63 10.98 -8.75
CA THR A 300 -21.70 11.44 -10.14
C THR A 300 -20.45 11.08 -10.94
N LEU A 301 -19.26 11.17 -10.35
CA LEU A 301 -18.02 10.73 -10.99
C LEU A 301 -18.01 9.21 -11.24
N PHE A 302 -18.55 8.40 -10.32
CA PHE A 302 -18.72 6.97 -10.57
C PHE A 302 -19.69 6.67 -11.71
N TYR A 303 -20.75 7.46 -11.87
CA TYR A 303 -21.64 7.36 -13.04
C TYR A 303 -20.89 7.68 -14.35
N LEU A 304 -20.04 8.71 -14.37
CA LEU A 304 -19.20 9.02 -15.53
C LEU A 304 -18.19 7.90 -15.80
N ALA A 305 -17.55 7.36 -14.76
CA ALA A 305 -16.66 6.21 -14.89
C ALA A 305 -17.38 4.99 -15.48
N HIS A 306 -18.62 4.73 -15.04
CA HIS A 306 -19.45 3.64 -15.56
C HIS A 306 -19.85 3.82 -17.03
N THR A 307 -20.19 5.04 -17.45
CA THR A 307 -20.80 5.30 -18.76
C THR A 307 -19.81 5.65 -19.86
N VAL A 308 -18.72 6.36 -19.53
CA VAL A 308 -17.73 6.83 -20.50
C VAL A 308 -16.29 6.42 -20.17
N GLY A 309 -16.04 5.76 -19.03
CA GLY A 309 -14.74 5.21 -18.68
C GLY A 309 -13.73 6.20 -18.09
N THR A 310 -14.16 7.41 -17.73
CA THR A 310 -13.29 8.41 -17.07
C THR A 310 -12.94 7.95 -15.65
N PRO A 311 -11.65 7.99 -15.21
CA PRO A 311 -11.30 7.65 -13.84
C PRO A 311 -11.95 8.62 -12.83
N VAL A 312 -12.28 8.14 -11.64
CA VAL A 312 -12.83 8.99 -10.57
C VAL A 312 -11.75 9.93 -10.02
N ALA A 313 -10.59 9.38 -9.68
CA ALA A 313 -9.38 10.15 -9.38
C ALA A 313 -8.46 10.11 -10.61
N MET A 314 -8.03 11.28 -11.09
CA MET A 314 -7.25 11.45 -12.31
C MET A 314 -5.94 12.19 -12.04
N PRO A 315 -4.87 11.92 -12.80
CA PRO A 315 -3.64 12.70 -12.70
C PRO A 315 -3.86 14.17 -13.04
N THR A 316 -3.11 15.07 -12.39
CA THR A 316 -3.22 16.52 -12.59
C THR A 316 -3.01 16.96 -14.04
N PHE A 317 -2.21 16.23 -14.83
CA PHE A 317 -2.00 16.57 -16.25
C PHE A 317 -3.27 16.45 -17.13
N PHE A 318 -4.36 15.85 -16.63
CA PHE A 318 -5.64 15.86 -17.35
C PHE A 318 -6.25 17.27 -17.42
N ALA A 319 -5.89 18.18 -16.52
CA ALA A 319 -6.31 19.58 -16.57
C ALA A 319 -5.73 20.34 -17.77
N ASP A 320 -4.48 20.04 -18.14
CA ASP A 320 -3.82 20.60 -19.31
C ASP A 320 -2.84 19.57 -19.91
N THR A 321 -3.33 18.79 -20.86
CA THR A 321 -2.54 17.73 -21.50
C THR A 321 -1.37 18.24 -22.34
N LYS A 322 -1.31 19.56 -22.61
CA LYS A 322 -0.23 20.20 -23.38
C LYS A 322 0.95 20.60 -22.50
N ASP A 323 0.79 20.70 -21.18
CA ASP A 323 1.88 20.99 -20.26
C ASP A 323 2.54 19.69 -19.74
N PRO A 324 3.74 19.33 -20.23
CA PRO A 324 4.43 18.12 -19.77
C PRO A 324 4.90 18.21 -18.33
N ASN A 325 5.00 19.41 -17.73
CA ASN A 325 5.46 19.56 -16.35
C ASN A 325 4.46 19.00 -15.34
N LEU A 326 3.16 19.02 -15.66
CA LEU A 326 2.12 18.47 -14.79
C LEU A 326 2.25 16.96 -14.57
N ARG A 327 2.98 16.25 -15.43
CA ARG A 327 3.27 14.80 -15.25
C ARG A 327 4.24 14.51 -14.11
N LYS A 328 4.96 15.52 -13.62
CA LYS A 328 5.91 15.41 -12.51
C LYS A 328 5.27 15.68 -11.14
N LEU A 329 4.00 16.06 -11.10
CA LEU A 329 3.29 16.34 -9.86
C LEU A 329 2.79 15.04 -9.23
N GLU A 330 3.39 14.66 -8.10
CA GLU A 330 3.08 13.43 -7.37
C GLU A 330 2.29 13.68 -6.08
N ASN A 331 2.03 14.94 -5.73
CA ASN A 331 1.33 15.37 -4.53
C ASN A 331 -0.04 16.04 -4.82
N SER A 332 -0.55 15.87 -6.03
CA SER A 332 -1.87 16.38 -6.43
C SER A 332 -2.58 15.45 -7.40
N PHE A 333 -3.90 15.53 -7.40
CA PHE A 333 -4.75 14.82 -8.34
C PHE A 333 -6.08 15.53 -8.54
N LEU A 334 -6.78 15.20 -9.62
CA LEU A 334 -8.12 15.70 -9.91
C LEU A 334 -9.16 14.69 -9.44
N LEU A 335 -10.17 15.18 -8.74
CA LEU A 335 -11.44 14.51 -8.52
C LEU A 335 -12.46 15.23 -9.39
N GLY A 336 -12.64 14.76 -10.62
CA GLY A 336 -13.36 15.52 -11.66
C GLY A 336 -12.71 16.89 -11.94
N SER A 337 -13.44 17.96 -11.65
CA SER A 337 -13.05 19.37 -11.75
C SER A 337 -12.46 19.96 -10.46
N ILE A 338 -12.35 19.16 -9.39
CA ILE A 338 -11.69 19.55 -8.14
C ILE A 338 -10.22 19.12 -8.22
N LEU A 339 -9.29 20.07 -8.14
CA LEU A 339 -7.89 19.77 -7.88
C LEU A 339 -7.68 19.62 -6.38
N VAL A 340 -7.26 18.41 -5.98
CA VAL A 340 -6.85 18.05 -4.63
C VAL A 340 -5.33 18.18 -4.57
N TYR A 341 -4.83 19.06 -3.71
CA TYR A 341 -3.40 19.29 -3.52
C TYR A 341 -3.04 19.00 -2.08
N ALA A 342 -2.11 18.08 -1.83
CA ALA A 342 -1.84 17.59 -0.49
C ALA A 342 -0.36 17.64 -0.12
N SER A 343 -0.09 17.68 1.19
CA SER A 343 1.25 17.40 1.67
C SER A 343 1.45 15.91 1.89
N THR A 344 2.56 15.39 1.38
CA THR A 344 2.98 14.00 1.57
C THR A 344 4.28 13.87 2.35
N MET A 345 4.84 14.97 2.86
CA MET A 345 6.12 15.00 3.57
C MET A 345 5.91 15.29 5.05
N ARG A 346 6.76 14.78 5.93
CA ARG A 346 6.64 14.93 7.40
C ARG A 346 6.63 16.39 7.84
N ASP A 347 7.60 17.16 7.37
CA ASP A 347 7.99 18.49 7.87
C ASP A 347 7.25 19.68 7.23
N GLN A 348 6.46 19.41 6.19
CA GLN A 348 5.72 20.42 5.44
C GLN A 348 4.22 20.20 5.63
N GLY A 349 3.54 21.11 6.33
CA GLY A 349 2.07 21.21 6.26
C GLY A 349 1.66 21.90 4.96
N LEU A 350 0.36 21.86 4.65
CA LEU A 350 -0.20 22.57 3.49
C LEU A 350 0.12 24.08 3.51
N ASP A 351 0.24 24.66 4.71
CA ASP A 351 0.59 26.07 4.92
C ASP A 351 2.01 26.45 4.45
N LYS A 352 2.87 25.46 4.18
CA LYS A 352 4.26 25.65 3.74
C LYS A 352 4.51 25.22 2.29
N LEU A 353 3.50 24.70 1.59
CA LEU A 353 3.64 24.16 0.24
C LEU A 353 3.37 25.20 -0.83
N ASP A 354 4.30 25.32 -1.78
CA ASP A 354 4.07 26.04 -3.03
C ASP A 354 3.20 25.19 -3.97
N CYS A 355 1.93 25.56 -4.09
CA CYS A 355 0.98 24.87 -4.95
C CYS A 355 1.21 25.23 -6.42
N THR A 356 1.63 24.26 -7.24
CA THR A 356 1.71 24.45 -8.70
C THR A 356 0.34 24.17 -9.32
N LEU A 357 -0.34 25.20 -9.78
CA LEU A 357 -1.66 25.09 -10.41
C LEU A 357 -1.53 24.92 -11.93
N PRO A 358 -2.38 24.10 -12.58
CA PRO A 358 -2.48 24.05 -14.04
C PRO A 358 -2.86 25.41 -14.64
N ASN A 359 -2.62 25.58 -15.93
CA ASN A 359 -3.10 26.75 -16.67
C ASN A 359 -4.62 26.89 -16.56
N GLY A 360 -5.10 28.14 -16.55
CA GLY A 360 -6.51 28.49 -16.46
C GLY A 360 -6.92 29.00 -15.07
N THR A 361 -8.23 29.13 -14.87
CA THR A 361 -8.81 29.64 -13.62
C THR A 361 -8.98 28.50 -12.61
N TRP A 362 -8.40 28.65 -11.42
CA TRP A 362 -8.54 27.71 -10.31
C TRP A 362 -8.90 28.48 -9.04
N MET A 363 -10.08 28.21 -8.48
CA MET A 363 -10.61 28.93 -7.32
C MET A 363 -10.53 28.05 -6.07
N ARG A 364 -9.72 28.46 -5.09
CA ARG A 364 -9.63 27.78 -3.79
C ARG A 364 -10.98 27.84 -3.08
N PHE A 365 -11.38 26.75 -2.43
CA PHE A 365 -12.55 26.68 -1.55
C PHE A 365 -12.29 25.70 -0.39
N ASP A 366 -13.12 25.78 0.65
CA ASP A 366 -13.17 24.85 1.77
C ASP A 366 -14.61 24.77 2.31
N PHE A 367 -14.87 23.85 3.26
CA PHE A 367 -16.17 23.71 3.92
C PHE A 367 -16.13 24.23 5.36
N ASP A 368 -15.41 25.34 5.59
CA ASP A 368 -15.02 25.84 6.92
C ASP A 368 -14.22 24.80 7.73
N ASP A 369 -13.48 23.95 7.02
CA ASP A 369 -12.72 22.81 7.55
C ASP A 369 -11.23 22.92 7.23
N SER A 370 -10.74 24.14 6.97
CA SER A 370 -9.34 24.38 6.63
C SER A 370 -8.40 23.93 7.75
N HIS A 371 -7.51 22.99 7.44
CA HIS A 371 -6.52 22.47 8.36
C HIS A 371 -5.20 22.19 7.63
N PRO A 372 -4.03 22.43 8.24
CA PRO A 372 -2.72 22.18 7.61
C PRO A 372 -2.44 20.73 7.19
N ASP A 373 -3.12 19.77 7.83
CA ASP A 373 -3.03 18.33 7.54
C ASP A 373 -4.12 17.82 6.59
N LEU A 374 -5.00 18.70 6.10
CA LEU A 374 -5.99 18.37 5.08
C LEU A 374 -5.56 18.90 3.71
N PRO A 375 -5.93 18.23 2.61
CA PRO A 375 -5.65 18.74 1.27
C PRO A 375 -6.30 20.10 1.00
N ALA A 376 -5.64 20.96 0.23
CA ALA A 376 -6.27 22.12 -0.39
C ALA A 376 -7.16 21.67 -1.54
N LEU A 377 -8.32 22.31 -1.67
CA LEU A 377 -9.23 22.10 -2.78
C LEU A 377 -9.30 23.35 -3.67
N TYR A 378 -9.18 23.14 -4.98
CA TYR A 378 -9.38 24.18 -5.98
C TYR A 378 -10.41 23.70 -6.99
N LEU A 379 -11.43 24.51 -7.25
CA LEU A 379 -12.41 24.25 -8.29
C LEU A 379 -11.97 24.89 -9.59
N GLN A 380 -11.95 24.11 -10.67
CA GLN A 380 -11.67 24.61 -12.01
C GLN A 380 -12.75 25.60 -12.46
N GLY A 381 -12.35 26.76 -12.98
CA GLY A 381 -13.26 27.71 -13.61
C GLY A 381 -14.01 27.06 -14.77
N GLY A 382 -15.29 27.39 -14.91
CA GLY A 382 -16.19 26.71 -15.85
C GLY A 382 -16.98 25.57 -15.22
N SER A 383 -16.84 25.31 -13.92
CA SER A 383 -17.41 24.12 -13.28
C SER A 383 -18.46 24.44 -12.20
N ILE A 384 -19.47 23.59 -12.12
CA ILE A 384 -20.44 23.52 -11.03
C ILE A 384 -20.35 22.14 -10.38
N ILE A 385 -20.19 22.07 -9.06
CA ILE A 385 -20.18 20.79 -8.31
C ILE A 385 -21.31 20.73 -7.28
N PRO A 386 -22.03 19.60 -7.18
CA PRO A 386 -23.02 19.37 -6.13
C PRO A 386 -22.38 18.92 -4.80
N SER A 387 -22.90 19.41 -3.69
CA SER A 387 -22.56 18.98 -2.33
C SER A 387 -23.83 18.79 -1.52
N GLY A 388 -23.82 17.78 -0.64
CA GLY A 388 -24.91 17.49 0.29
C GLY A 388 -24.58 17.85 1.74
N PRO A 389 -25.52 17.62 2.67
CA PRO A 389 -25.25 17.71 4.10
C PRO A 389 -24.31 16.58 4.56
N PRO A 390 -23.53 16.79 5.65
CA PRO A 390 -22.57 15.82 6.15
C PRO A 390 -23.25 14.74 6.99
N HIS A 391 -23.81 13.74 6.33
CA HIS A 391 -24.44 12.59 7.00
C HIS A 391 -23.44 11.71 7.74
N GLN A 392 -23.91 10.96 8.74
CA GLN A 392 -23.09 9.99 9.47
C GLN A 392 -22.87 8.67 8.72
N HIS A 393 -23.72 8.38 7.74
CA HIS A 393 -23.64 7.25 6.80
C HIS A 393 -24.51 7.58 5.57
N VAL A 394 -24.27 6.99 4.40
CA VAL A 394 -24.99 7.38 3.17
C VAL A 394 -26.47 7.04 3.21
N GLY A 395 -26.85 5.99 3.97
CA GLY A 395 -28.25 5.60 4.16
C GLY A 395 -29.12 6.60 4.94
N ALA A 396 -28.52 7.64 5.55
CA ALA A 396 -29.27 8.72 6.20
C ALA A 396 -29.70 9.82 5.22
N ALA A 397 -29.18 9.80 3.99
CA ALA A 397 -29.52 10.78 2.98
C ALA A 397 -30.97 10.69 2.54
N SER A 398 -31.58 11.85 2.34
CA SER A 398 -32.95 11.98 1.84
C SER A 398 -32.96 12.77 0.53
N PRO A 399 -33.81 12.41 -0.45
CA PRO A 399 -34.03 13.24 -1.63
C PRO A 399 -34.48 14.68 -1.30
N SER A 400 -35.07 14.90 -0.13
CA SER A 400 -35.49 16.24 0.35
C SER A 400 -34.37 17.06 0.98
N ASP A 401 -33.17 16.49 1.15
CA ASP A 401 -32.03 17.21 1.72
C ASP A 401 -31.68 18.43 0.88
N ASP A 402 -31.18 19.47 1.55
CA ASP A 402 -30.69 20.65 0.87
C ASP A 402 -29.53 20.29 -0.06
N LEU A 403 -29.60 20.74 -1.31
CA LEU A 403 -28.51 20.63 -2.27
C LEU A 403 -27.71 21.93 -2.28
N THR A 404 -26.39 21.85 -2.16
CA THR A 404 -25.49 22.97 -2.42
C THR A 404 -24.84 22.82 -3.80
N LEU A 405 -24.82 23.87 -4.61
CA LEU A 405 -24.02 23.97 -5.83
C LEU A 405 -22.88 24.97 -5.62
N LEU A 406 -21.64 24.51 -5.66
CA LEU A 406 -20.47 25.39 -5.73
C LEU A 406 -20.20 25.72 -7.20
N VAL A 407 -20.13 27.01 -7.52
CA VAL A 407 -20.02 27.53 -8.89
C VAL A 407 -18.71 28.31 -9.03
N ALA A 408 -17.84 27.90 -9.96
CA ALA A 408 -16.67 28.67 -10.38
C ALA A 408 -16.84 29.06 -11.85
N LEU A 409 -17.01 30.36 -12.13
CA LEU A 409 -17.09 30.85 -13.51
C LEU A 409 -15.73 30.80 -14.20
N ASP A 410 -15.72 30.51 -15.50
CA ASP A 410 -14.54 30.64 -16.35
C ASP A 410 -14.28 32.11 -16.76
N GLU A 411 -13.25 32.32 -17.59
CA GLU A 411 -12.89 33.62 -18.16
C GLU A 411 -13.96 34.23 -19.09
N HIS A 412 -14.93 33.44 -19.52
CA HIS A 412 -16.09 33.88 -20.30
C HIS A 412 -17.34 34.07 -19.43
N GLY A 413 -17.21 33.91 -18.12
CA GLY A 413 -18.30 34.08 -17.17
C GLY A 413 -19.35 32.98 -17.23
N LYS A 414 -18.95 31.76 -17.60
CA LYS A 414 -19.81 30.58 -17.70
C LYS A 414 -19.35 29.47 -16.76
N ALA A 415 -20.27 28.60 -16.37
CA ALA A 415 -19.96 27.34 -15.72
C ALA A 415 -21.03 26.27 -16.01
N GLU A 416 -20.62 25.01 -16.03
CA GLU A 416 -21.51 23.86 -16.23
C GLU A 416 -21.23 22.77 -15.20
N GLY A 417 -22.25 21.98 -14.87
CA GLY A 417 -22.07 20.83 -14.01
C GLY A 417 -23.23 19.86 -14.10
N VAL A 418 -23.00 18.67 -13.58
CA VAL A 418 -23.95 17.57 -13.64
C VAL A 418 -24.08 16.92 -12.27
N LEU A 419 -25.30 16.49 -11.95
CA LEU A 419 -25.63 15.70 -10.78
C LEU A 419 -26.38 14.43 -11.22
N PHE A 420 -25.85 13.27 -10.85
CA PHE A 420 -26.51 11.98 -11.04
C PHE A 420 -27.12 11.48 -9.72
N GLU A 421 -28.38 11.05 -9.79
CA GLU A 421 -29.14 10.52 -8.66
C GLU A 421 -29.94 9.28 -9.09
N ASP A 422 -29.96 8.25 -8.25
CA ASP A 422 -30.79 7.04 -8.41
C ASP A 422 -31.14 6.46 -7.03
N ASP A 423 -31.57 5.19 -6.98
CA ASP A 423 -31.95 4.48 -5.74
C ASP A 423 -30.76 4.17 -4.82
N GLY A 424 -29.52 4.45 -5.24
CA GLY A 424 -28.27 4.16 -4.51
C GLY A 424 -27.86 2.68 -4.54
N ASP A 425 -28.82 1.76 -4.56
CA ASP A 425 -28.63 0.31 -4.67
C ASP A 425 -29.58 -0.30 -5.72
N GLY A 426 -29.22 -1.48 -6.23
CA GLY A 426 -29.96 -2.20 -7.26
C GLY A 426 -29.80 -1.64 -8.67
N TYR A 427 -30.61 -2.18 -9.59
CA TYR A 427 -30.38 -2.04 -11.05
C TYR A 427 -31.43 -1.19 -11.77
N LYS A 428 -32.28 -0.46 -11.04
CA LYS A 428 -33.37 0.34 -11.65
C LYS A 428 -32.84 1.41 -12.62
N PHE A 429 -31.66 1.97 -12.36
CA PHE A 429 -30.99 2.94 -13.23
C PHE A 429 -30.78 2.40 -14.66
N THR A 430 -30.56 1.09 -14.83
CA THR A 430 -30.39 0.46 -16.16
C THR A 430 -31.65 0.52 -17.03
N ARG A 431 -32.82 0.72 -16.41
CA ARG A 431 -34.12 0.88 -17.09
C ARG A 431 -34.53 2.35 -17.23
N GLY A 432 -33.61 3.27 -16.97
CA GLY A 432 -33.89 4.71 -17.01
C GLY A 432 -34.41 5.29 -15.70
N GLU A 433 -34.58 4.51 -14.63
CA GLU A 433 -34.98 5.02 -13.30
C GLU A 433 -33.78 5.67 -12.58
N TYR A 434 -33.32 6.79 -13.12
CA TYR A 434 -32.33 7.70 -12.57
C TYR A 434 -32.72 9.15 -12.92
N LEU A 435 -32.04 10.13 -12.33
CA LEU A 435 -32.12 11.54 -12.68
C LEU A 435 -30.71 12.06 -12.94
N LEU A 436 -30.48 12.58 -14.14
CA LEU A 436 -29.30 13.37 -14.45
C LEU A 436 -29.73 14.83 -14.63
N THR A 437 -29.26 15.72 -13.75
CA THR A 437 -29.58 17.14 -13.81
C THR A 437 -28.36 17.93 -14.28
N HIS A 438 -28.49 18.64 -15.39
CA HIS A 438 -27.46 19.52 -15.93
C HIS A 438 -27.73 20.95 -15.49
N TYR A 439 -26.78 21.54 -14.77
CA TYR A 439 -26.81 22.92 -14.32
C TYR A 439 -25.89 23.78 -15.19
N VAL A 440 -26.33 25.02 -15.44
CA VAL A 440 -25.53 26.04 -16.12
C VAL A 440 -25.59 27.33 -15.33
N ALA A 441 -24.47 28.03 -15.26
CA ALA A 441 -24.34 29.38 -14.73
C ALA A 441 -23.77 30.29 -15.80
N GLU A 442 -24.37 31.46 -15.99
CA GLU A 442 -23.86 32.48 -16.92
C GLU A 442 -23.99 33.87 -16.31
N ILE A 443 -22.95 34.69 -16.45
CA ILE A 443 -23.02 36.11 -16.12
C ILE A 443 -23.54 36.91 -17.31
N GLN A 444 -24.51 37.78 -17.06
CA GLN A 444 -24.96 38.78 -18.02
C GLN A 444 -25.04 40.14 -17.34
N ALA A 445 -24.33 41.13 -17.89
CA ALA A 445 -24.05 42.42 -17.26
C ALA A 445 -23.39 42.27 -15.87
N SER A 446 -24.18 42.14 -14.82
CA SER A 446 -23.71 41.97 -13.43
C SER A 446 -24.57 40.97 -12.65
N VAL A 447 -25.33 40.11 -13.34
CA VAL A 447 -26.16 39.09 -12.71
C VAL A 447 -25.70 37.72 -13.19
N VAL A 448 -25.30 36.88 -12.24
CA VAL A 448 -25.04 35.46 -12.50
C VAL A 448 -26.36 34.72 -12.37
N THR A 449 -26.77 34.05 -13.44
CA THR A 449 -28.00 33.25 -13.46
C THR A 449 -27.62 31.78 -13.43
N VAL A 450 -28.09 31.05 -12.41
CA VAL A 450 -27.92 29.60 -12.28
C VAL A 450 -29.26 28.92 -12.54
N ARG A 451 -29.27 27.94 -13.44
CA ARG A 451 -30.50 27.23 -13.83
C ARG A 451 -30.21 25.80 -14.29
N VAL A 452 -31.25 24.98 -14.31
CA VAL A 452 -31.21 23.67 -14.97
C VAL A 452 -31.34 23.87 -16.48
N SER A 453 -30.36 23.38 -17.25
CA SER A 453 -30.39 23.42 -18.71
C SER A 453 -31.11 22.21 -19.30
N LYS A 454 -30.93 21.04 -18.70
CA LYS A 454 -31.49 19.76 -19.16
C LYS A 454 -31.64 18.78 -17.99
N THR A 455 -32.62 17.90 -18.09
CA THR A 455 -32.75 16.71 -17.23
C THR A 455 -32.88 15.44 -18.07
N GLU A 456 -32.33 14.34 -17.60
CA GLU A 456 -32.43 13.02 -18.23
C GLU A 456 -32.85 11.95 -17.23
N GLY A 457 -33.40 10.84 -17.73
CA GLY A 457 -33.94 9.75 -16.93
C GLY A 457 -35.41 9.95 -16.55
N LEU A 458 -35.97 8.93 -15.88
CA LEU A 458 -37.39 8.82 -15.52
C LEU A 458 -37.65 9.13 -14.04
N TRP A 459 -36.59 9.27 -13.23
CA TRP A 459 -36.72 9.56 -11.82
C TRP A 459 -37.24 10.99 -11.61
N LYS A 460 -38.24 11.13 -10.75
CA LYS A 460 -38.88 12.43 -10.50
C LYS A 460 -37.94 13.32 -9.70
N LYS A 461 -37.71 14.54 -10.21
CA LYS A 461 -36.95 15.55 -9.49
C LYS A 461 -37.49 15.74 -8.06
N PRO A 462 -36.64 15.62 -7.03
CA PRO A 462 -37.07 15.85 -5.67
C PRO A 462 -37.39 17.32 -5.41
N LYS A 463 -38.30 17.59 -4.48
CA LYS A 463 -38.55 18.94 -3.98
C LYS A 463 -37.65 19.20 -2.80
N ARG A 464 -36.61 20.01 -3.00
CA ARG A 464 -35.63 20.37 -1.99
C ARG A 464 -35.18 21.82 -2.16
N ARG A 465 -34.58 22.39 -1.11
CA ARG A 465 -33.96 23.71 -1.23
C ARG A 465 -32.63 23.57 -1.96
N LEU A 466 -32.28 24.64 -2.67
CA LEU A 466 -31.05 24.77 -3.42
C LEU A 466 -30.28 25.96 -2.85
N HIS A 467 -29.05 25.71 -2.42
CA HIS A 467 -28.07 26.70 -2.00
C HIS A 467 -27.02 26.86 -3.10
N VAL A 468 -26.90 28.03 -3.70
CA VAL A 468 -25.86 28.33 -4.70
C VAL A 468 -24.78 29.15 -4.04
N GLN A 469 -23.55 28.64 -4.07
CA GLN A 469 -22.34 29.31 -3.61
C GLN A 469 -21.45 29.64 -4.81
N LEU A 470 -21.41 30.92 -5.19
CA LEU A 470 -20.60 31.42 -6.29
C LEU A 470 -19.22 31.87 -5.79
N LEU A 471 -18.16 31.21 -6.26
CA LEU A 471 -16.78 31.54 -5.90
C LEU A 471 -16.33 32.85 -6.57
N LEU A 472 -15.71 33.73 -5.79
CA LEU A 472 -15.14 35.01 -6.23
C LEU A 472 -13.60 35.02 -6.26
N GLY A 473 -12.96 34.00 -5.67
CA GLY A 473 -11.52 33.92 -5.47
C GLY A 473 -11.12 33.97 -3.99
N GLY A 474 -9.94 33.44 -3.65
CA GLY A 474 -9.42 33.42 -2.28
C GLY A 474 -10.33 32.75 -1.23
N GLY A 475 -11.23 31.86 -1.66
CA GLY A 475 -12.27 31.23 -0.82
C GLY A 475 -13.52 32.07 -0.59
N ALA A 476 -13.58 33.32 -1.07
CA ALA A 476 -14.76 34.16 -0.90
C ALA A 476 -15.91 33.68 -1.80
N MET A 477 -17.12 33.73 -1.26
CA MET A 477 -18.33 33.25 -1.94
C MET A 477 -19.48 34.24 -1.83
N LEU A 478 -20.36 34.25 -2.83
CA LEU A 478 -21.70 34.82 -2.74
C LEU A 478 -22.72 33.70 -2.66
N GLU A 479 -23.72 33.91 -1.82
CA GLU A 479 -24.71 32.88 -1.52
C GLU A 479 -26.11 33.31 -1.99
N SER A 480 -26.89 32.34 -2.48
CA SER A 480 -28.30 32.52 -2.78
C SER A 480 -29.07 31.23 -2.53
N TRP A 481 -30.31 31.36 -2.09
CA TRP A 481 -31.19 30.25 -1.75
C TRP A 481 -32.45 30.27 -2.62
N GLY A 482 -32.89 29.08 -3.00
CA GLY A 482 -34.11 28.87 -3.79
C GLY A 482 -34.58 27.43 -3.72
N MET A 483 -35.37 26.99 -4.70
CA MET A 483 -35.76 25.59 -4.86
C MET A 483 -35.02 24.96 -6.04
N ASP A 484 -34.67 23.67 -5.91
CA ASP A 484 -34.00 22.95 -6.99
C ASP A 484 -34.92 22.85 -8.24
N GLY A 485 -34.42 23.34 -9.38
CA GLY A 485 -35.15 23.49 -10.63
C GLY A 485 -35.61 24.91 -10.94
N ASP A 486 -35.59 25.82 -9.96
CA ASP A 486 -35.85 27.25 -10.22
C ASP A 486 -34.64 27.93 -10.88
N VAL A 487 -34.88 29.12 -11.41
CA VAL A 487 -33.81 30.01 -11.88
C VAL A 487 -33.39 30.89 -10.72
N LEU A 488 -32.13 30.75 -10.27
CA LEU A 488 -31.56 31.58 -9.22
C LEU A 488 -30.67 32.66 -9.82
N GLN A 489 -30.69 33.85 -9.21
CA GLN A 489 -29.89 34.98 -9.64
C GLN A 489 -29.05 35.48 -8.48
N ILE A 490 -27.79 35.80 -8.76
CA ILE A 490 -26.83 36.38 -7.84
C ILE A 490 -26.32 37.68 -8.46
N MET A 491 -26.53 38.79 -7.76
CA MET A 491 -26.01 40.09 -8.17
C MET A 491 -24.52 40.16 -7.84
N MET A 492 -23.69 40.46 -8.85
CA MET A 492 -22.27 40.67 -8.66
C MET A 492 -22.01 42.00 -7.96
N PRO A 493 -21.20 42.03 -6.89
CA PRO A 493 -20.76 43.25 -6.26
C PRO A 493 -19.88 44.07 -7.19
N SER A 494 -19.61 45.32 -6.80
CA SER A 494 -18.55 46.10 -7.43
C SER A 494 -17.17 45.44 -7.23
N GLU A 495 -16.22 45.70 -8.12
CA GLU A 495 -14.84 45.16 -8.01
C GLU A 495 -14.19 45.48 -6.65
N GLN A 496 -14.47 46.67 -6.09
CA GLN A 496 -13.97 47.06 -4.77
C GLN A 496 -14.56 46.21 -3.64
N GLU A 497 -15.83 45.82 -3.74
CA GLU A 497 -16.48 44.94 -2.77
C GLU A 497 -15.95 43.50 -2.92
N VAL A 498 -15.79 43.01 -4.15
CA VAL A 498 -15.16 41.71 -4.42
C VAL A 498 -13.77 41.65 -3.80
N TYR A 499 -12.93 42.66 -4.04
CA TYR A 499 -11.59 42.74 -3.45
C TYR A 499 -11.62 42.68 -1.90
N LYS A 500 -12.56 43.39 -1.27
CA LYS A 500 -12.74 43.35 0.20
C LYS A 500 -13.15 41.96 0.69
N LEU A 501 -14.08 41.31 0.00
CA LEU A 501 -14.54 39.95 0.34
C LEU A 501 -13.41 38.92 0.21
N VAL A 502 -12.68 38.95 -0.91
CA VAL A 502 -11.53 38.08 -1.16
C VAL A 502 -10.45 38.29 -0.10
N SER A 503 -10.08 39.54 0.18
CA SER A 503 -9.07 39.86 1.19
C SER A 503 -9.50 39.41 2.60
N ALA A 504 -10.77 39.58 2.96
CA ALA A 504 -11.31 39.12 4.23
C ALA A 504 -11.31 37.58 4.34
N SER A 505 -11.68 36.89 3.27
CA SER A 505 -11.67 35.42 3.18
C SER A 505 -10.26 34.86 3.29
N GLU A 506 -9.30 35.42 2.56
CA GLU A 506 -7.90 35.00 2.66
C GLU A 506 -7.32 35.23 4.05
N LYS A 507 -7.68 36.35 4.71
CA LYS A 507 -7.30 36.60 6.09
C LYS A 507 -7.90 35.56 7.03
N LYS A 508 -9.20 35.26 6.89
CA LYS A 508 -9.88 34.21 7.67
C LYS A 508 -9.19 32.86 7.49
N TYR A 509 -8.87 32.49 6.26
CA TYR A 509 -8.16 31.25 5.92
C TYR A 509 -6.79 31.18 6.59
N ARG A 510 -5.96 32.23 6.47
CA ARG A 510 -4.65 32.29 7.13
C ARG A 510 -4.77 32.17 8.65
N THR A 511 -5.69 32.92 9.25
CA THR A 511 -5.96 32.82 10.69
C THR A 511 -6.43 31.42 11.09
N CYS A 512 -7.25 30.75 10.27
CA CYS A 512 -7.69 29.39 10.52
C CYS A 512 -6.51 28.41 10.52
N LEU A 513 -5.63 28.47 9.51
CA LEU A 513 -4.42 27.63 9.45
C LEU A 513 -3.43 27.90 10.58
N GLU A 514 -3.26 29.16 10.99
CA GLU A 514 -2.35 29.56 12.08
C GLU A 514 -2.90 29.16 13.46
N SER A 515 -4.22 29.19 13.64
CA SER A 515 -4.89 28.86 14.91
C SER A 515 -5.30 27.39 15.04
N ALA A 516 -5.24 26.62 13.94
CA ALA A 516 -5.53 25.20 13.93
C ALA A 516 -4.62 24.47 14.93
N LYS A 517 -5.23 23.64 15.78
CA LYS A 517 -4.49 22.77 16.70
C LYS A 517 -3.72 21.74 15.88
N ARG A 518 -2.39 21.89 15.83
CA ARG A 518 -1.52 20.95 15.14
C ARG A 518 -1.53 19.62 15.86
N ILE A 519 -1.52 18.53 15.08
CA ILE A 519 -1.24 17.21 15.61
C ILE A 519 0.17 17.26 16.23
N PRO A 520 0.34 16.86 17.50
CA PRO A 520 1.64 16.89 18.15
C PRO A 520 2.68 16.12 17.34
N ASP A 521 3.88 16.69 17.23
CA ASP A 521 5.06 16.00 16.69
C ASP A 521 5.58 15.03 17.78
N ALA A 522 4.74 14.07 18.15
CA ALA A 522 5.02 13.11 19.20
C ALA A 522 5.67 11.87 18.58
N GLU A 523 6.95 11.67 18.88
CA GLU A 523 7.60 10.36 18.83
C GLU A 523 7.33 9.55 20.13
N GLU A 524 6.55 10.07 21.08
CA GLU A 524 6.32 9.44 22.38
C GLU A 524 4.83 9.28 22.70
N VAL A 525 4.31 8.06 22.51
CA VAL A 525 3.22 7.57 23.34
C VAL A 525 3.84 7.21 24.69
N SER A 526 3.66 8.10 25.66
CA SER A 526 3.96 7.78 27.05
C SER A 526 2.97 6.73 27.58
N GLY A 527 3.49 5.55 27.93
CA GLY A 527 2.96 4.76 29.04
C GLY A 527 2.30 3.40 28.72
N GLN A 528 3.12 2.39 28.42
CA GLN A 528 3.12 1.15 29.21
C GLN A 528 4.55 0.59 29.28
N ARG A 529 5.06 0.36 30.49
CA ARG A 529 6.36 -0.27 30.74
C ARG A 529 6.31 -1.75 30.34
N GLY A 530 6.50 -2.01 29.06
CA GLY A 530 7.18 -3.18 28.52
C GLY A 530 8.36 -2.65 27.71
N ILE A 531 9.51 -3.30 27.77
CA ILE A 531 10.70 -2.87 27.04
C ILE A 531 10.43 -3.04 25.54
N GLU A 532 9.99 -1.99 24.86
CA GLU A 532 9.96 -1.89 23.40
C GLU A 532 10.85 -0.72 22.99
N LEU A 533 12.04 -1.05 22.47
CA LEU A 533 12.92 -0.09 21.82
C LEU A 533 12.24 0.37 20.52
N SER A 534 12.20 1.68 20.27
CA SER A 534 11.78 2.20 18.96
C SER A 534 12.60 1.53 17.86
N ARG A 535 11.94 0.99 16.82
CA ARG A 535 12.56 0.28 15.69
C ARG A 535 13.25 1.26 14.73
N THR A 536 14.26 1.97 15.21
CA THR A 536 15.07 2.92 14.44
C THR A 536 16.37 2.26 13.99
N PRO A 537 16.80 2.40 12.72
CA PRO A 537 18.02 1.73 12.26
C PRO A 537 19.22 2.20 13.08
N ILE A 538 20.08 1.28 13.47
CA ILE A 538 21.31 1.62 14.17
C ILE A 538 22.29 2.14 13.14
N GLU A 539 22.71 3.39 13.30
CA GLU A 539 23.72 4.02 12.46
C GLU A 539 25.10 3.82 13.07
N LEU A 540 26.03 3.26 12.30
CA LEU A 540 27.47 3.25 12.60
C LEU A 540 28.16 4.24 11.67
N LYS A 541 29.00 5.11 12.20
CA LYS A 541 29.58 6.21 11.46
C LYS A 541 31.07 6.36 11.74
N SER A 542 31.82 6.65 10.68
CA SER A 542 33.23 7.05 10.80
C SER A 542 33.51 8.28 9.94
N GLY A 543 34.77 8.69 9.87
CA GLY A 543 35.19 9.72 8.93
C GLY A 543 34.99 9.34 7.45
N CYS A 544 34.86 8.03 7.13
CA CYS A 544 34.73 7.56 5.76
C CYS A 544 33.42 6.81 5.46
N TRP A 545 32.76 6.22 6.47
CA TRP A 545 31.60 5.36 6.27
C TRP A 545 30.38 5.80 7.07
N ILE A 546 29.20 5.58 6.50
CA ILE A 546 27.92 5.52 7.22
C ILE A 546 27.25 4.19 6.88
N LEU A 547 26.99 3.38 7.90
CA LEU A 547 26.27 2.11 7.79
C LEU A 547 24.95 2.22 8.54
N LYS A 548 23.85 1.74 7.94
CA LYS A 548 22.55 1.65 8.62
C LYS A 548 22.14 0.18 8.76
N VAL A 549 21.99 -0.27 10.00
CA VAL A 549 21.72 -1.66 10.38
C VAL A 549 20.32 -1.77 10.99
N VAL A 550 19.53 -2.76 10.58
CA VAL A 550 18.19 -3.03 11.11
C VAL A 550 18.15 -4.38 11.83
N PRO A 551 18.33 -4.40 13.17
CA PRO A 551 18.33 -5.66 13.94
C PRO A 551 17.06 -6.50 13.78
N TRP A 552 15.89 -5.86 13.71
CA TRP A 552 14.58 -6.53 13.69
C TRP A 552 14.20 -7.16 12.33
N ILE A 553 15.06 -7.06 11.32
CA ILE A 553 14.87 -7.76 10.03
C ILE A 553 16.18 -8.42 9.64
N GLY A 554 16.45 -9.62 10.16
CA GLY A 554 17.63 -10.40 9.79
C GLY A 554 18.98 -9.73 10.10
N GLY A 555 18.98 -8.70 10.95
CA GLY A 555 20.16 -7.88 11.20
C GLY A 555 20.68 -7.13 9.96
N ARG A 556 19.85 -6.90 8.93
CA ARG A 556 20.27 -6.41 7.61
C ARG A 556 21.04 -5.10 7.68
N ILE A 557 22.04 -4.92 6.79
CA ILE A 557 22.59 -3.59 6.49
C ILE A 557 21.82 -3.06 5.27
N ILE A 558 21.07 -1.98 5.46
CA ILE A 558 20.20 -1.38 4.43
C ILE A 558 20.87 -0.20 3.72
N SER A 559 22.01 0.27 4.23
CA SER A 559 22.78 1.33 3.59
C SER A 559 24.27 1.18 3.88
N MET A 560 25.09 1.31 2.83
CA MET A 560 26.54 1.49 2.91
C MET A 560 26.94 2.72 2.10
N ALA A 561 27.26 3.82 2.77
CA ALA A 561 27.64 5.07 2.13
C ALA A 561 29.09 5.44 2.44
N HIS A 562 29.85 5.78 1.40
CA HIS A 562 31.20 6.28 1.50
C HIS A 562 31.20 7.81 1.46
N LEU A 563 31.50 8.44 2.60
CA LEU A 563 31.39 9.88 2.80
C LEU A 563 32.30 10.72 1.87
N PRO A 564 33.59 10.40 1.69
CA PRO A 564 34.48 11.21 0.86
C PRO A 564 34.07 11.28 -0.61
N SER A 565 33.54 10.19 -1.16
CA SER A 565 33.09 10.16 -2.57
C SER A 565 31.62 10.50 -2.75
N GLY A 566 30.83 10.55 -1.68
CA GLY A 566 29.38 10.70 -1.75
C GLY A 566 28.66 9.49 -2.37
N THR A 567 29.36 8.37 -2.56
CA THR A 567 28.82 7.17 -3.22
C THR A 567 28.09 6.29 -2.21
N GLN A 568 26.86 5.90 -2.56
CA GLN A 568 26.11 4.91 -1.80
C GLN A 568 26.17 3.56 -2.54
N TRP A 569 27.07 2.69 -2.09
CA TRP A 569 27.33 1.40 -2.74
C TRP A 569 26.23 0.37 -2.51
N LEU A 570 25.55 0.47 -1.37
CA LEU A 570 24.40 -0.38 -1.04
C LEU A 570 23.29 0.51 -0.53
N HIS A 571 22.10 0.36 -1.11
CA HIS A 571 20.87 0.96 -0.64
C HIS A 571 19.73 -0.03 -0.82
N SER A 572 19.03 -0.32 0.27
CA SER A 572 17.95 -1.31 0.30
C SER A 572 16.72 -0.73 1.00
N ARG A 573 15.54 -1.21 0.58
CA ARG A 573 14.30 -1.02 1.32
C ARG A 573 14.30 -2.06 2.44
N VAL A 574 13.75 -1.69 3.59
CA VAL A 574 13.80 -2.47 4.84
C VAL A 574 13.40 -3.95 4.64
N ASP A 575 12.53 -4.23 3.67
CA ASP A 575 11.99 -5.54 3.28
C ASP A 575 12.64 -6.19 2.03
N ILE A 576 13.37 -5.46 1.18
CA ILE A 576 13.90 -5.95 -0.12
C ILE A 576 15.37 -5.54 -0.34
N ASN A 577 16.21 -6.52 -0.70
CA ASN A 577 17.66 -6.38 -0.96
C ASN A 577 18.47 -5.99 0.28
N GLY A 578 19.78 -5.81 0.14
CA GLY A 578 20.68 -5.33 1.19
C GLY A 578 21.82 -6.29 1.50
N TYR A 579 22.43 -6.15 2.68
CA TYR A 579 23.38 -7.13 3.21
C TYR A 579 22.66 -8.10 4.12
N GLU A 580 22.72 -9.38 3.78
CA GLU A 580 22.03 -10.46 4.49
C GLU A 580 22.98 -11.61 4.84
N GLU A 581 22.55 -12.43 5.80
CA GLU A 581 23.18 -13.72 6.09
C GLU A 581 22.14 -14.84 6.02
N TYR A 582 22.63 -16.02 5.64
CA TYR A 582 21.84 -17.23 5.49
C TYR A 582 22.52 -18.37 6.24
N SER A 583 21.71 -19.31 6.75
CA SER A 583 22.18 -20.50 7.47
C SER A 583 21.87 -21.84 6.77
N GLY A 584 21.17 -21.77 5.63
CA GLY A 584 20.73 -22.93 4.86
C GLY A 584 21.76 -23.40 3.84
N THR A 585 21.81 -24.72 3.62
CA THR A 585 22.69 -25.37 2.61
C THR A 585 22.11 -25.32 1.19
N GLU A 586 20.88 -24.82 1.03
CA GLU A 586 20.20 -24.73 -0.26
C GLU A 586 20.60 -23.46 -1.01
N PHE A 587 20.96 -23.64 -2.28
CA PHE A 587 21.18 -22.56 -3.24
C PHE A 587 19.85 -21.87 -3.53
N ARG A 588 19.59 -20.77 -2.78
CA ARG A 588 18.33 -19.98 -2.67
C ARG A 588 17.44 -20.30 -1.45
N SER A 589 18.07 -20.60 -0.30
CA SER A 589 17.40 -20.47 1.00
C SER A 589 16.91 -19.04 1.24
N ALA A 590 15.84 -18.86 2.03
CA ALA A 590 15.39 -17.54 2.48
C ALA A 590 16.41 -16.93 3.46
N GLY A 591 16.56 -15.60 3.42
CA GLY A 591 17.45 -14.87 4.33
C GLY A 591 17.05 -15.12 5.78
N CYS A 592 17.99 -14.94 6.71
CA CYS A 592 17.61 -14.82 8.11
C CYS A 592 16.58 -13.69 8.20
N SER A 593 15.35 -14.03 8.58
CA SER A 593 14.22 -13.09 8.71
C SER A 593 13.89 -12.84 10.18
N GLU A 594 14.48 -13.67 11.04
CA GLU A 594 14.41 -13.61 12.48
C GLU A 594 15.08 -12.33 13.02
N GLU A 595 14.51 -11.82 14.10
CA GLU A 595 14.99 -10.62 14.78
C GLU A 595 16.32 -10.90 15.50
N TYR A 596 17.35 -10.12 15.19
CA TYR A 596 18.59 -10.14 15.94
C TYR A 596 18.45 -9.31 17.21
N SER A 597 18.84 -9.89 18.33
CA SER A 597 19.09 -9.18 19.58
C SER A 597 20.42 -8.43 19.51
N VAL A 598 20.42 -7.14 19.85
CA VAL A 598 21.65 -6.37 20.04
C VAL A 598 22.24 -6.74 21.40
N ILE A 599 23.43 -7.35 21.41
CA ILE A 599 24.07 -7.84 22.65
C ILE A 599 25.13 -6.87 23.16
N GLU A 600 25.82 -6.18 22.25
CA GLU A 600 26.79 -5.16 22.58
C GLU A 600 26.65 -4.00 21.58
N GLN A 601 26.70 -2.77 22.09
CA GLN A 601 26.64 -1.58 21.27
C GLN A 601 27.57 -0.52 21.88
N ASN A 602 28.65 -0.21 21.16
CA ASN A 602 29.60 0.84 21.52
C ASN A 602 29.48 1.96 20.48
N LEU A 603 28.60 2.93 20.77
CA LEU A 603 28.46 4.16 20.01
C LEU A 603 29.15 5.30 20.76
N GLU A 604 30.05 6.01 20.06
CA GLU A 604 30.76 7.23 20.50
C GLU A 604 30.96 7.39 22.03
N ARG A 605 31.90 6.63 22.60
CA ARG A 605 32.60 7.02 23.85
C ARG A 605 34.07 7.27 23.54
N ALA A 606 34.61 8.36 24.10
CA ALA A 606 35.97 8.80 23.85
C ALA A 606 37.00 7.72 24.24
N GLY A 607 37.44 6.91 23.27
CA GLY A 607 38.51 5.92 23.47
C GLY A 607 38.36 4.61 22.69
N GLU A 608 37.15 4.23 22.26
CA GLU A 608 36.83 2.87 21.78
C GLU A 608 36.43 2.83 20.28
N ASP A 609 36.42 1.63 19.68
CA ASP A 609 35.99 1.38 18.29
C ASP A 609 34.46 1.42 18.19
N GLU A 610 33.90 2.02 17.13
CA GLU A 610 32.46 1.94 16.88
C GLU A 610 32.08 0.52 16.47
N SER A 611 31.21 -0.12 17.23
CA SER A 611 30.85 -1.51 16.99
C SER A 611 29.44 -1.86 17.47
N ILE A 612 28.86 -2.84 16.79
CA ILE A 612 27.63 -3.50 17.19
C ILE A 612 27.84 -5.02 17.12
N MET A 613 27.33 -5.73 18.13
CA MET A 613 27.26 -7.18 18.15
C MET A 613 25.79 -7.60 18.18
N LEU A 614 25.42 -8.44 17.22
CA LEU A 614 24.07 -8.92 16.98
C LEU A 614 24.04 -10.44 17.13
N GLU A 615 22.94 -10.96 17.66
CA GLU A 615 22.68 -12.41 17.77
C GLU A 615 21.26 -12.79 17.41
N CYS A 616 21.12 -13.87 16.66
CA CYS A 616 19.84 -14.44 16.28
C CYS A 616 19.79 -15.94 16.57
N ASP A 617 18.71 -16.43 17.17
CA ASP A 617 18.44 -17.87 17.27
C ASP A 617 17.87 -18.38 15.94
N ILE A 618 18.61 -19.26 15.26
CA ILE A 618 18.23 -19.83 13.96
C ILE A 618 17.68 -21.25 14.10
N SER A 619 17.10 -21.55 15.28
CA SER A 619 16.50 -22.82 15.68
C SER A 619 17.47 -24.01 15.80
N GLY A 620 17.07 -25.02 16.57
CA GLY A 620 17.88 -26.23 16.79
C GLY A 620 19.10 -26.02 17.69
N GLY A 621 19.08 -24.97 18.53
CA GLY A 621 20.15 -24.64 19.47
C GLY A 621 21.36 -23.94 18.84
N LEU A 622 21.18 -23.39 17.65
CA LEU A 622 22.17 -22.65 16.87
C LEU A 622 21.92 -21.14 16.96
N ILE A 623 23.00 -20.37 17.12
CA ILE A 623 22.97 -18.91 17.11
C ILE A 623 23.80 -18.41 15.93
N LEU A 624 23.24 -17.48 15.17
CA LEU A 624 23.96 -16.68 14.19
C LEU A 624 24.40 -15.37 14.86
N GLN A 625 25.71 -15.19 15.00
CA GLN A 625 26.37 -14.02 15.56
C GLN A 625 26.91 -13.15 14.43
N ARG A 626 26.73 -11.83 14.54
CA ARG A 626 27.34 -10.85 13.64
C ARG A 626 27.95 -9.71 14.44
N LYS A 627 29.22 -9.40 14.20
CA LYS A 627 29.88 -8.20 14.72
C LYS A 627 30.23 -7.27 13.57
N ILE A 628 29.72 -6.05 13.60
CA ILE A 628 30.08 -5.00 12.64
C ILE A 628 30.87 -3.95 13.40
N TYR A 629 32.05 -3.58 12.91
CA TYR A 629 32.84 -2.55 13.57
C TYR A 629 33.71 -1.73 12.61
N ILE A 630 33.96 -0.49 12.99
CA ILE A 630 34.83 0.43 12.25
C ILE A 630 36.10 0.65 13.10
N PRO A 631 37.26 0.11 12.68
CA PRO A 631 38.49 0.27 13.44
C PRO A 631 38.91 1.74 13.54
N LYS A 632 39.07 2.28 14.75
CA LYS A 632 39.47 3.67 14.94
C LYS A 632 40.85 4.00 14.35
N LYS A 633 41.74 3.01 14.34
CA LYS A 633 43.09 3.12 13.76
C LYS A 633 43.09 3.17 12.23
N ASN A 634 42.01 2.71 11.59
CA ASN A 634 41.85 2.74 10.14
C ASN A 634 40.38 2.98 9.76
N PRO A 635 39.88 4.23 9.87
CA PRO A 635 38.46 4.53 9.65
C PRO A 635 38.03 4.40 8.18
N LYS A 636 38.97 4.15 7.26
CA LYS A 636 38.73 3.89 5.84
C LYS A 636 38.09 2.54 5.58
N ILE A 637 38.22 1.62 6.53
CA ILE A 637 37.64 0.28 6.45
C ILE A 637 36.54 0.10 7.50
N PHE A 638 35.62 -0.80 7.21
CA PHE A 638 34.79 -1.42 8.24
C PHE A 638 34.82 -2.93 8.05
N GLN A 639 34.69 -3.67 9.15
CA GLN A 639 34.79 -5.12 9.19
C GLN A 639 33.47 -5.73 9.67
N ILE A 640 33.10 -6.86 9.08
CA ILE A 640 31.99 -7.70 9.49
C ILE A 640 32.53 -9.11 9.79
N ASP A 641 32.28 -9.58 11.00
CA ASP A 641 32.59 -10.94 11.44
C ASP A 641 31.28 -11.68 11.72
N SER A 642 31.02 -12.71 10.93
CA SER A 642 29.79 -13.49 10.98
C SER A 642 30.10 -14.91 11.47
N SER A 643 29.26 -15.51 12.30
CA SER A 643 29.50 -16.87 12.81
C SER A 643 28.24 -17.65 13.17
N ILE A 644 28.18 -18.94 12.82
CA ILE A 644 27.15 -19.87 13.31
C ILE A 644 27.74 -20.73 14.42
N ILE A 645 27.13 -20.67 15.61
CA ILE A 645 27.62 -21.33 16.83
C ILE A 645 26.54 -22.22 17.45
N ALA A 646 26.94 -23.40 17.94
CA ALA A 646 26.06 -24.27 18.72
C ALA A 646 26.08 -23.93 20.23
N ARG A 647 24.93 -23.56 20.81
CA ARG A 647 24.78 -23.28 22.25
C ARG A 647 24.08 -24.39 23.03
N LYS A 648 23.02 -24.99 22.48
CA LYS A 648 22.20 -26.02 23.13
C LYS A 648 21.81 -27.12 22.15
N VAL A 649 22.79 -27.91 21.71
CA VAL A 649 22.55 -29.11 20.90
C VAL A 649 21.91 -30.22 21.75
N GLY A 650 20.92 -30.93 21.18
CA GLY A 650 20.08 -31.90 21.90
C GLY A 650 20.86 -33.09 22.47
N ALA A 651 20.36 -33.65 23.59
CA ALA A 651 20.95 -34.84 24.19
C ALA A 651 20.92 -36.02 23.20
N GLY A 652 22.11 -36.56 22.88
CA GLY A 652 22.27 -37.65 21.91
C GLY A 652 22.92 -37.27 20.57
N SER A 653 23.17 -35.99 20.30
CA SER A 653 23.78 -35.53 19.02
C SER A 653 25.32 -35.58 18.97
N GLY A 654 25.97 -36.07 20.02
CA GLY A 654 27.44 -36.07 20.12
C GLY A 654 28.08 -34.67 20.22
N GLY A 655 27.29 -33.62 20.47
CA GLY A 655 27.78 -32.24 20.57
C GLY A 655 27.81 -31.47 19.24
N PHE A 656 27.29 -32.05 18.15
CA PHE A 656 27.20 -31.43 16.84
C PHE A 656 25.77 -31.06 16.47
N SER A 657 25.61 -30.06 15.60
CA SER A 657 24.34 -29.58 15.07
C SER A 657 23.86 -30.35 13.83
N ARG A 658 22.74 -29.90 13.26
CA ARG A 658 22.39 -30.17 11.86
C ARG A 658 23.43 -29.58 10.89
N LEU A 659 23.41 -30.04 9.65
CA LEU A 659 24.20 -29.44 8.55
C LEU A 659 23.76 -27.98 8.36
N VAL A 660 24.74 -27.08 8.27
CA VAL A 660 24.53 -25.65 8.05
C VAL A 660 25.61 -25.09 7.14
N CYS A 661 25.30 -23.97 6.49
CA CYS A 661 26.23 -23.16 5.70
C CYS A 661 26.05 -21.72 6.14
N LEU A 662 27.13 -21.03 6.48
CA LEU A 662 27.10 -19.58 6.64
C LEU A 662 27.31 -18.95 5.27
N ARG A 663 26.32 -18.18 4.81
CA ARG A 663 26.41 -17.45 3.54
C ARG A 663 26.17 -15.97 3.77
N VAL A 664 27.13 -15.16 3.35
CA VAL A 664 27.08 -13.70 3.34
C VAL A 664 26.62 -13.23 1.97
N HIS A 665 25.58 -12.39 1.92
CA HIS A 665 24.88 -12.01 0.69
C HIS A 665 24.67 -10.49 0.65
N PRO A 666 25.69 -9.72 0.23
CA PRO A 666 25.54 -8.30 -0.06
C PRO A 666 25.00 -8.10 -1.48
N MET A 667 24.00 -7.24 -1.62
CA MET A 667 23.53 -6.74 -2.91
C MET A 667 23.90 -5.26 -3.07
N PHE A 668 24.76 -4.97 -4.05
CA PHE A 668 25.22 -3.61 -4.35
C PHE A 668 24.39 -2.98 -5.47
N THR A 669 24.18 -1.66 -5.35
CA THR A 669 23.49 -0.85 -6.37
C THR A 669 24.52 -0.23 -7.30
N LEU A 670 24.32 -0.36 -8.60
CA LEU A 670 25.26 0.12 -9.61
C LEU A 670 24.77 1.46 -10.19
N LEU A 671 25.60 2.49 -10.10
CA LEU A 671 25.30 3.79 -10.74
C LEU A 671 25.44 3.68 -12.27
N HIS A 672 26.47 2.97 -12.73
CA HIS A 672 26.76 2.79 -14.16
C HIS A 672 26.90 1.31 -14.49
N PRO A 673 25.78 0.55 -14.55
CA PRO A 673 25.82 -0.92 -14.66
C PRO A 673 26.65 -1.43 -15.83
N THR A 674 26.64 -0.74 -16.97
CA THR A 674 27.39 -1.12 -18.19
C THR A 674 28.89 -0.82 -18.11
N GLU A 675 29.31 -0.03 -17.14
CA GLU A 675 30.71 0.40 -16.93
C GLU A 675 31.26 -0.12 -15.60
N SER A 676 30.55 -1.08 -14.99
CA SER A 676 30.95 -1.76 -13.76
C SER A 676 31.34 -3.21 -14.02
N PHE A 677 32.36 -3.71 -13.31
CA PHE A 677 32.78 -5.10 -13.37
C PHE A 677 33.47 -5.52 -12.06
N VAL A 678 33.54 -6.83 -11.82
CA VAL A 678 34.23 -7.40 -10.65
C VAL A 678 35.61 -7.90 -11.08
N SER A 679 36.67 -7.52 -10.37
CA SER A 679 38.04 -7.93 -10.65
C SER A 679 38.69 -8.64 -9.46
N PHE A 680 39.40 -9.72 -9.72
CA PHE A 680 40.20 -10.41 -8.70
C PHE A 680 41.31 -11.31 -9.29
N THR A 681 42.23 -11.75 -8.43
CA THR A 681 43.20 -12.81 -8.75
C THR A 681 42.85 -14.05 -7.94
N SER A 682 42.69 -15.19 -8.61
CA SER A 682 42.39 -16.47 -7.97
C SER A 682 43.61 -17.05 -7.23
N ILE A 683 43.39 -18.07 -6.39
CA ILE A 683 44.45 -18.77 -5.64
C ILE A 683 45.52 -19.36 -6.59
N ASP A 684 45.15 -19.82 -7.78
CA ASP A 684 46.11 -20.30 -8.79
C ASP A 684 46.88 -19.19 -9.54
N GLY A 685 46.58 -17.92 -9.25
CA GLY A 685 47.23 -16.76 -9.86
C GLY A 685 46.55 -16.26 -11.15
N THR A 686 45.43 -16.84 -11.57
CA THR A 686 44.65 -16.37 -12.72
C THR A 686 43.95 -15.05 -12.41
N LYS A 687 43.97 -14.11 -13.35
CA LYS A 687 43.25 -12.84 -13.23
C LYS A 687 41.87 -12.95 -13.86
N HIS A 688 40.86 -12.46 -13.15
CA HIS A 688 39.46 -12.48 -13.58
C HIS A 688 38.91 -11.05 -13.69
N GLU A 689 38.14 -10.82 -14.74
CA GLU A 689 37.25 -9.67 -14.90
C GLU A 689 35.86 -10.21 -15.25
N VAL A 690 34.91 -10.04 -14.34
CA VAL A 690 33.55 -10.55 -14.47
C VAL A 690 32.63 -9.38 -14.78
N TRP A 691 32.11 -9.36 -15.99
CA TRP A 691 31.23 -8.32 -16.50
C TRP A 691 29.75 -8.70 -16.34
N PRO A 692 28.81 -7.72 -16.37
CA PRO A 692 27.37 -7.98 -16.24
C PRO A 692 26.82 -9.03 -17.20
N GLU A 693 27.37 -9.13 -18.41
CA GLU A 693 26.96 -10.10 -19.43
C GLU A 693 27.30 -11.55 -19.06
N SER A 694 28.19 -11.76 -18.08
CA SER A 694 28.58 -13.08 -17.59
C SER A 694 27.50 -13.75 -16.74
N GLY A 695 26.45 -13.03 -16.32
CA GLY A 695 25.36 -13.58 -15.52
C GLY A 695 25.83 -14.14 -14.16
N GLU A 696 25.37 -15.33 -13.81
CA GLU A 696 25.73 -16.02 -12.55
C GLU A 696 27.04 -16.80 -12.70
N GLN A 697 28.03 -16.55 -11.85
CA GLN A 697 29.36 -17.19 -11.86
C GLN A 697 29.76 -17.68 -10.47
N PHE A 698 30.25 -18.93 -10.40
CA PHE A 698 30.74 -19.55 -9.17
C PHE A 698 32.25 -19.77 -9.22
N TYR A 699 32.89 -19.59 -8.07
CA TYR A 699 34.31 -19.84 -7.88
C TYR A 699 34.51 -20.74 -6.66
N GLU A 700 35.21 -21.86 -6.84
CA GLU A 700 35.49 -22.86 -5.81
C GLU A 700 36.93 -23.38 -5.96
N GLY A 701 37.50 -23.93 -4.88
CA GLY A 701 38.86 -24.47 -4.88
C GLY A 701 39.91 -23.44 -5.33
N ASN A 702 40.80 -23.82 -6.26
CA ASN A 702 41.89 -22.95 -6.71
C ASN A 702 41.43 -21.74 -7.54
N GLN A 703 40.17 -21.71 -7.96
CA GLN A 703 39.58 -20.59 -8.71
C GLN A 703 38.98 -19.52 -7.79
N LEU A 704 38.90 -19.77 -6.47
CA LEU A 704 38.47 -18.77 -5.50
C LEU A 704 39.32 -17.50 -5.58
N PRO A 705 38.74 -16.30 -5.38
CA PRO A 705 39.54 -15.10 -5.17
C PRO A 705 40.50 -15.32 -4.00
N ASN A 706 41.75 -14.89 -4.15
CA ASN A 706 42.80 -15.06 -3.15
C ASN A 706 42.65 -14.06 -2.00
N GLY A 707 41.52 -14.15 -1.28
CA GLY A 707 41.16 -13.31 -0.15
C GLY A 707 40.74 -11.88 -0.51
N GLU A 708 40.60 -11.53 -1.78
CA GLU A 708 40.20 -10.19 -2.21
C GLU A 708 39.50 -10.21 -3.58
N TRP A 709 38.44 -9.41 -3.71
CA TRP A 709 37.85 -9.00 -4.99
C TRP A 709 37.42 -7.53 -4.94
N VAL A 710 37.31 -6.90 -6.11
CA VAL A 710 37.01 -5.46 -6.23
C VAL A 710 35.84 -5.26 -7.19
N LEU A 711 34.79 -4.57 -6.75
CA LEU A 711 33.73 -4.06 -7.62
C LEU A 711 34.14 -2.67 -8.12
N ILE A 712 34.39 -2.55 -9.42
CA ILE A 712 34.91 -1.33 -10.05
C ILE A 712 33.76 -0.63 -10.79
N ASP A 713 33.64 0.69 -10.63
CA ASP A 713 32.82 1.56 -11.49
C ASP A 713 33.75 2.55 -12.22
N LYS A 714 33.89 2.37 -13.53
CA LYS A 714 34.81 3.15 -14.36
C LYS A 714 34.39 4.61 -14.52
N CYS A 715 33.09 4.90 -14.47
CA CYS A 715 32.60 6.26 -14.69
C CYS A 715 32.95 7.20 -13.54
N ILE A 716 32.95 6.68 -12.31
CA ILE A 716 33.31 7.45 -11.11
C ILE A 716 34.78 7.25 -10.68
N GLY A 717 35.49 6.31 -11.30
CA GLY A 717 36.91 6.04 -11.01
C GLY A 717 37.13 5.45 -9.61
N LEU A 718 36.18 4.64 -9.11
CA LEU A 718 36.25 4.05 -7.78
C LEU A 718 36.12 2.52 -7.82
N GLY A 719 36.76 1.87 -6.85
CA GLY A 719 36.62 0.44 -6.58
C GLY A 719 36.19 0.19 -5.14
N LEU A 720 35.16 -0.63 -4.94
CA LEU A 720 34.82 -1.19 -3.64
C LEU A 720 35.55 -2.51 -3.46
N VAL A 721 36.60 -2.51 -2.65
CA VAL A 721 37.39 -3.68 -2.30
C VAL A 721 36.68 -4.43 -1.19
N ASN A 722 36.52 -5.75 -1.33
CA ASN A 722 36.15 -6.63 -0.24
C ASN A 722 37.26 -7.66 0.00
N ARG A 723 37.86 -7.62 1.20
CA ARG A 723 38.90 -8.57 1.63
C ARG A 723 38.33 -9.53 2.64
N PHE A 724 38.63 -10.81 2.52
CA PHE A 724 38.06 -11.86 3.37
C PHE A 724 39.08 -12.95 3.69
N ASN A 725 38.87 -13.66 4.80
CA ASN A 725 39.72 -14.80 5.15
C ASN A 725 39.44 -15.97 4.19
N VAL A 726 40.40 -16.26 3.29
CA VAL A 726 40.27 -17.34 2.31
C VAL A 726 40.07 -18.73 2.93
N ASN A 727 40.51 -18.96 4.18
CA ASN A 727 40.32 -20.25 4.86
C ASN A 727 38.90 -20.46 5.40
N GLU A 728 38.10 -19.41 5.45
CA GLU A 728 36.71 -19.41 5.94
C GLU A 728 35.69 -19.51 4.78
N VAL A 729 36.14 -19.27 3.56
CA VAL A 729 35.31 -19.23 2.35
C VAL A 729 35.58 -20.45 1.49
N PHE A 730 34.56 -21.29 1.34
CA PHE A 730 34.58 -22.47 0.48
C PHE A 730 34.18 -22.15 -0.97
N LYS A 731 33.32 -21.14 -1.16
CA LYS A 731 32.74 -20.76 -2.44
C LYS A 731 32.44 -19.26 -2.50
N CYS A 732 32.66 -18.66 -3.67
CA CYS A 732 32.20 -17.31 -3.99
C CYS A 732 31.18 -17.33 -5.13
N LEU A 733 30.21 -16.41 -5.10
CA LEU A 733 29.26 -16.18 -6.19
C LEU A 733 29.30 -14.71 -6.64
N VAL A 734 29.30 -14.50 -7.96
CA VAL A 734 28.98 -13.21 -8.58
C VAL A 734 27.68 -13.38 -9.36
N HIS A 735 26.66 -12.58 -9.04
CA HIS A 735 25.37 -12.62 -9.74
C HIS A 735 24.91 -11.20 -10.10
N TRP A 736 24.76 -10.94 -11.39
CA TRP A 736 24.35 -9.65 -11.92
C TRP A 736 22.83 -9.56 -12.12
N GLY A 737 22.22 -8.52 -11.56
CA GLY A 737 20.82 -8.15 -11.77
C GLY A 737 20.69 -6.90 -12.66
N THR A 738 19.44 -6.45 -12.88
CA THR A 738 19.20 -5.18 -13.60
C THR A 738 19.56 -3.99 -12.71
N GLY A 739 20.81 -3.52 -12.83
CA GLY A 739 21.32 -2.38 -12.05
C GLY A 739 21.89 -2.74 -10.67
N THR A 740 22.09 -4.04 -10.40
CA THR A 740 22.64 -4.53 -9.13
C THR A 740 23.64 -5.66 -9.34
N VAL A 741 24.47 -5.92 -8.33
CA VAL A 741 25.35 -7.10 -8.30
C VAL A 741 25.39 -7.70 -6.89
N ASN A 742 25.30 -9.03 -6.82
CA ASN A 742 25.45 -9.80 -5.60
C ASN A 742 26.84 -10.44 -5.57
N LEU A 743 27.55 -10.26 -4.45
CA LEU A 743 28.91 -10.79 -4.24
C LEU A 743 28.93 -11.68 -2.99
N GLU A 744 28.58 -12.94 -3.15
CA GLU A 744 28.37 -13.84 -2.00
C GLU A 744 29.64 -14.56 -1.57
N LEU A 745 29.80 -14.72 -0.25
CA LEU A 745 30.82 -15.58 0.36
C LEU A 745 30.12 -16.71 1.11
N TRP A 746 30.56 -17.94 0.87
CA TRP A 746 29.97 -19.15 1.44
C TRP A 746 31.01 -19.91 2.24
N SER A 747 30.64 -20.34 3.44
CA SER A 747 31.43 -21.31 4.18
C SER A 747 31.27 -22.71 3.60
N GLU A 748 32.00 -23.68 4.14
CA GLU A 748 31.73 -25.09 3.88
C GLU A 748 30.38 -25.53 4.47
N ASP A 749 29.79 -26.57 3.88
CA ASP A 749 28.59 -27.24 4.39
C ASP A 749 28.98 -28.28 5.44
N ARG A 750 28.81 -27.98 6.74
CA ARG A 750 29.08 -28.96 7.80
C ARG A 750 28.27 -28.75 9.08
N PRO A 751 28.16 -29.76 9.95
CA PRO A 751 27.72 -29.55 11.33
C PRO A 751 28.69 -28.65 12.11
N VAL A 752 28.15 -27.83 13.01
CA VAL A 752 28.93 -27.00 13.94
C VAL A 752 28.82 -27.53 15.38
N SER A 753 29.84 -27.22 16.18
CA SER A 753 29.86 -27.47 17.62
C SER A 753 30.30 -26.20 18.35
N LYS A 754 30.21 -26.19 19.68
CA LYS A 754 30.66 -25.04 20.48
C LYS A 754 32.15 -24.74 20.28
N GLN A 755 32.96 -25.75 19.93
CA GLN A 755 34.40 -25.64 19.71
C GLN A 755 34.79 -25.48 18.23
N SER A 756 33.83 -25.58 17.30
CA SER A 756 34.06 -25.52 15.86
C SER A 756 32.91 -24.78 15.17
N PRO A 757 32.81 -23.45 15.36
CA PRO A 757 31.84 -22.62 14.64
C PRO A 757 32.17 -22.58 13.14
N LEU A 758 31.21 -22.17 12.32
CA LEU A 758 31.47 -21.64 10.98
C LEU A 758 31.59 -20.14 11.11
N SER A 759 32.59 -19.54 10.48
CA SER A 759 32.85 -18.10 10.55
C SER A 759 33.18 -17.58 9.15
N ILE A 760 32.79 -16.33 8.87
CA ILE A 760 33.25 -15.57 7.71
C ILE A 760 33.57 -14.16 8.21
N SER A 761 34.83 -13.77 8.10
CA SER A 761 35.36 -12.45 8.40
C SER A 761 35.76 -11.74 7.12
N HIS A 762 35.22 -10.55 6.91
CA HIS A 762 35.56 -9.71 5.76
C HIS A 762 35.48 -8.21 6.05
N GLU A 763 36.17 -7.41 5.25
CA GLU A 763 36.22 -5.95 5.36
C GLU A 763 35.94 -5.29 4.01
N TYR A 764 35.51 -4.02 4.06
CA TYR A 764 35.31 -3.20 2.87
C TYR A 764 36.15 -1.92 2.91
N GLU A 765 36.71 -1.55 1.77
CA GLU A 765 37.46 -0.31 1.56
C GLU A 765 37.08 0.28 0.20
N VAL A 766 36.99 1.61 0.11
CA VAL A 766 36.88 2.29 -1.20
C VAL A 766 38.25 2.78 -1.62
N ILE A 767 38.66 2.44 -2.84
CA ILE A 767 39.90 2.89 -3.47
C ILE A 767 39.61 3.71 -4.73
N GLU A 768 40.52 4.61 -5.08
CA GLU A 768 40.51 5.28 -6.39
C GLU A 768 41.15 4.35 -7.43
N ILE A 769 40.51 4.25 -8.59
CA ILE A 769 40.98 3.50 -9.75
C ILE A 769 41.47 4.53 -10.78
N PRO A 770 42.70 4.39 -11.30
CA PRO A 770 43.32 5.37 -12.21
C PRO A 770 42.67 5.47 -13.60
#